data_AF-A0A2W6E7C9-F1
#
_entry.id   AF-A0A2W6E7C9-F1
#
_cell.length_a   1.000
_cell.length_b   1.000
_cell.length_c   1.000
_cell.angle_alpha   90.00
_cell.angle_beta   90.00
_cell.angle_gamma   90.00
#
_symmetry.space_group_name_H-M   'P 1'
#
loop_
_entity.id
_entity.type
_entity.pdbx_description
1 polymer ?
#
loop_
_entity_poly.entity_id
_entity_poly.type
_entity_poly.pdbx_seq_one_letter_code
_entity_poly.pdbx_strand_id
1 'polypeptide(L)'
;MAVSDEIRPLKAAPEFERQPPQDLAAEQSVLGGMLLSKDAIADVVEVLRSTDFYRPAHQLVYDVVLDLYGRGEPADPVTVAADLVKRGEITRAGGAPYLHTLISSVPTAANAGYYARIVAEQAILRRLVEAGTRIVQLGYGSASGTGLDVDEVVDRAQQAVYDVTERRTSEDYVILEQLLQGTLDEIESIGNRGGGMIGVPTGFVDLDALLNGLHPGQLIVVAARPGVGKALALDTPLPTPTGWTTMGKVAVGDHLIGADGRPTRVVAATEVMDERPCFALTFSDGEVIVADAQHQWLTTSRRHRRSHRLSTVGAPVATPPPAVLTTRQIAATLGRATHGITLTRPLELPEAVLPLQPYVLGAWLGAGHSCGARIGTVDPEIVMHLESQGVDLVPGVGRSSYGLVLPDGQPVLPALRDLDVLANKHVPAAYLRASQDQRRLLLAGLLDTLGTVTHGGSVQFAATSRSLAEGVRELVHSLGYRSRLSLRRSGRGSSNRYTITFSTDDEVFRLEGKRLAHKQRTTGSGRARQRSIVDVRPVPSTAVRCVEVDSADHLYLAGRSMIPTHNSTLGLDFARSCSIKHGMASCIFSLEMSKSEITMRLLSAEAKVPLHHMRSGTMSDDDWARMARRMGEVAGAPLFIDDSPN
;
A
#
# COMPACT_ATOMS: atom_id res chain seq x y z
N MET A 1 -41.59 56.60 -50.83
CA MET A 1 -41.55 55.13 -50.78
C MET A 1 -40.38 54.69 -51.64
N ALA A 2 -39.49 53.87 -51.06
CA ALA A 2 -38.28 53.26 -51.63
C ALA A 2 -37.11 54.21 -51.98
N VAL A 3 -36.13 54.31 -51.07
CA VAL A 3 -34.74 54.66 -51.36
C VAL A 3 -33.87 53.49 -50.94
N SER A 4 -32.98 53.14 -51.85
CA SER A 4 -32.06 52.01 -51.95
C SER A 4 -31.19 51.77 -50.71
N ASP A 5 -31.06 50.50 -50.32
CA ASP A 5 -30.12 50.03 -49.30
C ASP A 5 -28.99 49.27 -50.02
N GLU A 6 -27.87 49.96 -50.25
CA GLU A 6 -26.66 49.39 -50.84
C GLU A 6 -25.91 48.57 -49.77
N ILE A 7 -25.89 47.25 -49.95
CA ILE A 7 -25.07 46.32 -49.19
C ILE A 7 -23.59 46.59 -49.50
N ARG A 8 -22.88 47.22 -48.56
CA ARG A 8 -21.41 47.30 -48.56
C ARG A 8 -20.82 45.90 -48.36
N PRO A 9 -19.91 45.42 -49.23
CA PRO A 9 -19.20 44.17 -48.97
C PRO A 9 -18.25 44.35 -47.77
N LEU A 10 -18.22 43.33 -46.90
CA LEU A 10 -17.26 43.20 -45.81
C LEU A 10 -15.83 43.27 -46.38
N LYS A 11 -15.02 44.19 -45.84
CA LYS A 11 -13.57 44.26 -46.10
C LYS A 11 -12.95 42.87 -45.93
N ALA A 12 -12.32 42.36 -46.98
CA ALA A 12 -11.42 41.21 -46.88
C ALA A 12 -10.35 41.49 -45.81
N ALA A 13 -10.04 40.47 -45.00
CA ALA A 13 -8.99 40.52 -43.98
C ALA A 13 -7.63 40.89 -44.61
N PRO A 14 -6.79 41.69 -43.96
CA PRO A 14 -5.50 42.08 -44.50
C PRO A 14 -4.59 40.84 -44.64
N GLU A 15 -4.06 40.62 -45.83
CA GLU A 15 -2.99 39.64 -46.08
C GLU A 15 -1.79 39.96 -45.17
N PHE A 16 -1.32 38.96 -44.42
CA PHE A 16 -0.16 39.07 -43.55
C PHE A 16 1.14 39.15 -44.36
N GLU A 17 1.44 40.29 -44.97
CA GLU A 17 2.83 40.59 -45.38
C GLU A 17 3.61 41.10 -44.16
N ARG A 18 3.92 40.21 -43.21
CA ARG A 18 4.94 40.46 -42.19
C ARG A 18 6.23 39.77 -42.60
N GLN A 19 7.28 40.55 -42.76
CA GLN A 19 8.62 40.03 -42.97
C GLN A 19 8.99 39.08 -41.80
N PRO A 20 9.53 37.88 -42.07
CA PRO A 20 9.91 36.96 -41.01
C PRO A 20 10.94 37.56 -40.05
N PRO A 21 10.91 37.21 -38.75
CA PRO A 21 11.89 37.69 -37.76
C PRO A 21 13.34 37.39 -38.19
N GLN A 22 14.17 38.44 -38.22
CA GLN A 22 15.57 38.39 -38.65
C GLN A 22 16.36 39.56 -38.05
N ASP A 23 17.67 39.38 -37.87
CA ASP A 23 18.62 40.45 -37.60
C ASP A 23 19.87 40.25 -38.47
N LEU A 24 19.91 40.96 -39.59
CA LEU A 24 21.00 40.83 -40.56
C LEU A 24 22.33 41.38 -40.03
N ALA A 25 22.30 42.38 -39.15
CA ALA A 25 23.51 42.96 -38.58
C ALA A 25 24.15 41.97 -37.59
N ALA A 26 23.33 41.28 -36.80
CA ALA A 26 23.78 40.21 -35.93
C ALA A 26 24.36 39.03 -36.73
N GLU A 27 23.69 38.59 -37.80
CA GLU A 27 24.20 37.52 -38.68
C GLU A 27 25.57 37.87 -39.28
N GLN A 28 25.73 39.09 -39.79
CA GLN A 28 27.00 39.57 -40.31
C GLN A 28 28.07 39.63 -39.22
N SER A 29 27.68 40.03 -38.00
CA SER A 29 28.59 40.13 -36.86
C SER A 29 29.07 38.76 -36.37
N VAL A 30 28.22 37.74 -36.43
CA VAL A 30 28.59 36.36 -36.10
C VAL A 30 29.61 35.84 -37.11
N LEU A 31 29.31 35.92 -38.39
CA LEU A 31 30.19 35.40 -39.45
C LEU A 31 31.52 36.13 -39.50
N GLY A 32 31.53 37.46 -39.36
CA GLY A 32 32.77 38.22 -39.26
C GLY A 32 33.61 37.84 -38.03
N GLY A 33 32.96 37.52 -36.91
CA GLY A 33 33.64 37.11 -35.68
C GLY A 33 34.32 35.76 -35.83
N MET A 34 33.62 34.82 -36.49
CA MET A 34 34.15 33.51 -36.86
C MET A 34 35.33 33.61 -37.84
N LEU A 35 35.28 34.54 -38.81
CA LEU A 35 36.38 34.78 -39.76
C LEU A 35 37.61 35.46 -39.13
N LEU A 36 37.45 36.07 -37.95
CA LEU A 36 38.51 36.78 -37.22
C LEU A 36 39.21 35.90 -36.17
N SER A 37 38.49 34.97 -35.54
CA SER A 37 39.04 34.15 -34.46
C SER A 37 38.46 32.74 -34.46
N LYS A 38 39.33 31.73 -34.30
CA LYS A 38 38.95 30.33 -34.12
C LYS A 38 38.13 30.09 -32.86
N ASP A 39 38.37 30.87 -31.80
CA ASP A 39 37.69 30.68 -30.51
C ASP A 39 36.23 31.14 -30.63
N ALA A 40 35.98 32.16 -31.44
CA ALA A 40 34.62 32.59 -31.78
C ALA A 40 33.85 31.53 -32.60
N ILE A 41 34.54 30.68 -33.38
CA ILE A 41 33.89 29.55 -34.08
C ILE A 41 33.37 28.55 -33.05
N ALA A 42 34.17 28.20 -32.04
CA ALA A 42 33.75 27.27 -30.98
C ALA A 42 32.50 27.78 -30.24
N ASP A 43 32.53 29.04 -29.79
CA ASP A 43 31.41 29.65 -29.07
C ASP A 43 30.12 29.72 -29.90
N VAL A 44 30.23 29.90 -31.22
CA VAL A 44 29.06 30.05 -32.11
C VAL A 44 28.47 28.70 -32.49
N VAL A 45 29.29 27.66 -32.66
CA VAL A 45 28.83 26.29 -33.01
C VAL A 45 27.95 25.68 -31.92
N GLU A 46 28.20 26.02 -30.66
CA GLU A 46 27.34 25.58 -29.55
C GLU A 46 25.93 26.18 -29.61
N VAL A 47 25.76 27.33 -30.28
CA VAL A 47 24.52 28.12 -30.22
C VAL A 47 23.72 28.07 -31.53
N LEU A 48 24.39 28.02 -32.69
CA LEU A 48 23.75 28.15 -34.00
C LEU A 48 23.98 26.93 -34.90
N ARG A 49 23.02 26.70 -35.81
CA ARG A 49 23.16 25.82 -36.97
C ARG A 49 23.03 26.64 -38.26
N SER A 50 23.47 26.08 -39.38
CA SER A 50 23.36 26.72 -40.70
C SER A 50 21.94 27.20 -41.01
N THR A 51 20.91 26.40 -40.72
CA THR A 51 19.49 26.74 -40.95
C THR A 51 18.97 27.91 -40.12
N ASP A 52 19.69 28.34 -39.08
CA ASP A 52 19.26 29.42 -38.19
C ASP A 52 19.49 30.80 -38.82
N PHE A 53 20.42 30.93 -39.78
CA PHE A 53 20.59 32.16 -40.55
C PHE A 53 19.42 32.39 -41.51
N TYR A 54 18.90 33.62 -41.57
CA TYR A 54 17.83 33.99 -42.49
C TYR A 54 18.32 34.04 -43.94
N ARG A 55 19.51 34.61 -44.18
CA ARG A 55 20.04 34.73 -45.55
C ARG A 55 20.72 33.45 -46.00
N PRO A 56 20.32 32.86 -47.15
CA PRO A 56 21.01 31.70 -47.71
C PRO A 56 22.51 31.92 -47.96
N ALA A 57 22.91 33.16 -48.30
CA ALA A 57 24.32 33.51 -48.45
C ALA A 57 25.11 33.32 -47.13
N HIS A 58 24.51 33.64 -45.98
CA HIS A 58 25.13 33.47 -44.67
C HIS A 58 25.20 31.99 -44.25
N GLN A 59 24.17 31.20 -44.61
CA GLN A 59 24.17 29.75 -44.43
C GLN A 59 25.38 29.11 -45.14
N LEU A 60 25.59 29.46 -46.41
CA LEU A 60 26.71 28.96 -47.22
C LEU A 60 28.07 29.33 -46.63
N VAL A 61 28.23 30.58 -46.18
CA VAL A 61 29.48 31.03 -45.55
C VAL A 61 29.71 30.28 -44.24
N TYR A 62 28.68 30.11 -43.42
CA TYR A 62 28.76 29.35 -42.17
C TYR A 62 29.16 27.89 -42.41
N ASP A 63 28.54 27.21 -43.37
CA ASP A 63 28.84 25.80 -43.70
C ASP A 63 30.29 25.61 -44.15
N VAL A 64 30.82 26.53 -44.95
CA VAL A 64 32.23 26.49 -45.38
C VAL A 64 33.18 26.75 -44.21
N VAL A 65 32.84 27.69 -43.32
CA VAL A 65 33.63 27.95 -42.10
C VAL A 65 33.67 26.71 -41.21
N LEU A 66 32.54 26.01 -41.02
CA LEU A 66 32.50 24.75 -40.26
C LEU A 66 33.31 23.63 -40.89
N ASP A 67 33.24 23.48 -42.21
CA ASP A 67 33.98 22.43 -42.92
C ASP A 67 35.50 22.66 -42.85
N LEU A 68 35.96 23.91 -42.98
CA LEU A 68 37.37 24.27 -42.79
C LEU A 68 37.80 24.02 -41.34
N TYR A 69 36.99 24.44 -40.37
CA TYR A 69 37.26 24.21 -38.95
C TYR A 69 37.33 22.72 -38.61
N GLY A 70 36.42 21.90 -39.14
CA GLY A 70 36.40 20.45 -38.97
C GLY A 70 37.61 19.74 -39.58
N ARG A 71 38.20 20.31 -40.64
CA ARG A 71 39.47 19.86 -41.24
C ARG A 71 40.72 20.38 -40.51
N GLY A 72 40.55 21.24 -39.50
CA GLY A 72 41.64 21.90 -38.78
C GLY A 72 42.34 23.00 -39.59
N GLU A 73 41.74 23.48 -40.68
CA GLU A 73 42.23 24.58 -41.50
C GLU A 73 41.74 25.93 -40.93
N PRO A 74 42.54 27.03 -41.01
CA PRO A 74 42.10 28.34 -40.55
C PRO A 74 40.96 28.85 -41.44
N ALA A 75 39.83 29.24 -40.84
CA ALA A 75 38.69 29.79 -41.55
C ALA A 75 38.79 31.33 -41.60
N ASP A 76 39.64 31.84 -42.49
CA ASP A 76 39.80 33.27 -42.76
C ASP A 76 39.14 33.65 -44.12
N PRO A 77 38.97 34.94 -44.46
CA PRO A 77 38.32 35.33 -45.71
C PRO A 77 38.96 34.77 -46.97
N VAL A 78 40.27 34.53 -46.96
CA VAL A 78 41.01 34.04 -48.13
C VAL A 78 40.76 32.55 -48.30
N THR A 79 40.85 31.78 -47.23
CA THR A 79 40.60 30.33 -47.25
C THR A 79 39.12 30.03 -47.53
N VAL A 80 38.20 30.77 -46.91
CA VAL A 80 36.76 30.66 -47.17
C VAL A 80 36.43 31.07 -48.61
N ALA A 81 37.03 32.14 -49.14
CA ALA A 81 36.85 32.51 -50.55
C ALA A 81 37.35 31.42 -51.51
N ALA A 82 38.53 30.84 -51.24
CA ALA A 82 39.11 29.79 -52.08
C ALA A 82 38.23 28.53 -52.10
N ASP A 83 37.68 28.12 -50.95
CA ASP A 83 36.81 26.96 -50.85
C ASP A 83 35.44 27.22 -51.51
N LEU A 84 34.85 28.41 -51.34
CA LEU A 84 33.63 28.85 -52.04
C LEU A 84 33.81 28.92 -53.57
N VAL A 85 34.98 29.34 -54.06
CA VAL A 85 35.31 29.33 -55.49
C VAL A 85 35.40 27.89 -56.01
N LYS A 86 36.07 27.00 -55.26
CA LYS A 86 36.20 25.58 -55.60
C LYS A 86 34.85 24.87 -55.68
N ARG A 87 33.89 25.25 -54.84
CA ARG A 87 32.49 24.75 -54.85
C ARG A 87 31.61 25.41 -55.92
N GLY A 88 32.07 26.48 -56.56
CA GLY A 88 31.27 27.26 -57.52
C GLY A 88 30.17 28.12 -56.87
N GLU A 89 30.26 28.39 -55.56
CA GLU A 89 29.22 29.06 -54.77
C GLU A 89 29.57 30.50 -54.38
N ILE A 90 30.79 30.98 -54.69
CA ILE A 90 31.26 32.32 -54.35
C ILE A 90 30.31 33.45 -54.79
N THR A 91 29.68 33.31 -55.96
CA THR A 91 28.72 34.29 -56.48
C THR A 91 27.44 34.33 -55.64
N ARG A 92 26.99 33.17 -55.12
CA ARG A 92 25.80 33.04 -54.26
C ARG A 92 26.07 33.57 -52.85
N ALA A 93 27.33 33.50 -52.39
CA ALA A 93 27.77 34.04 -51.11
C ALA A 93 27.99 35.57 -51.11
N GLY A 94 27.79 36.26 -52.24
CA GLY A 94 27.98 37.72 -52.36
C GLY A 94 29.35 38.15 -52.90
N GLY A 95 30.20 37.22 -53.32
CA GLY A 95 31.52 37.47 -53.88
C GLY A 95 32.61 37.66 -52.82
N ALA A 96 33.88 37.58 -53.24
CA ALA A 96 35.04 37.75 -52.35
C ALA A 96 35.04 39.07 -51.55
N PRO A 97 34.62 40.23 -52.11
CA PRO A 97 34.55 41.47 -51.33
C PRO A 97 33.58 41.40 -50.14
N TYR A 98 32.54 40.56 -50.22
CA TYR A 98 31.54 40.46 -49.15
C TYR A 98 32.12 39.87 -47.87
N LEU A 99 33.05 38.90 -47.97
CA LEU A 99 33.71 38.31 -46.81
C LEU A 99 34.55 39.34 -46.03
N HIS A 100 35.17 40.29 -46.74
CA HIS A 100 35.86 41.41 -46.10
C HIS A 100 34.88 42.38 -45.42
N THR A 101 33.71 42.62 -46.02
CA THR A 101 32.64 43.40 -45.39
C THR A 101 32.14 42.76 -44.10
N LEU A 102 32.03 41.42 -44.04
CA LEU A 102 31.65 40.70 -42.82
C LEU A 102 32.64 40.98 -41.68
N ILE A 103 33.95 40.94 -41.96
CA ILE A 103 34.97 41.31 -40.97
C ILE A 103 34.83 42.77 -40.53
N SER A 104 34.67 43.70 -41.47
CA SER A 104 34.55 45.12 -41.13
C SER A 104 33.28 45.47 -40.35
N SER A 105 32.26 44.60 -40.39
CA SER A 105 31.01 44.79 -39.66
C SER A 105 31.10 44.42 -38.17
N VAL A 106 32.14 43.70 -37.76
CA VAL A 106 32.28 43.17 -36.39
C VAL A 106 33.03 44.14 -35.50
N PRO A 107 32.43 44.60 -34.39
CA PRO A 107 33.14 45.45 -33.43
C PRO A 107 34.27 44.70 -32.71
N THR A 108 34.04 43.44 -32.32
CA THR A 108 35.05 42.60 -31.63
C THR A 108 34.69 41.12 -31.76
N ALA A 109 35.67 40.26 -32.07
CA ALA A 109 35.46 38.81 -32.21
C ALA A 109 35.00 38.13 -30.90
N ALA A 110 35.42 38.65 -29.74
CA ALA A 110 35.04 38.12 -28.42
C ALA A 110 33.53 38.16 -28.12
N ASN A 111 32.76 38.99 -28.84
CA ASN A 111 31.32 39.11 -28.65
C ASN A 111 30.52 38.25 -29.63
N ALA A 112 31.16 37.41 -30.46
CA ALA A 112 30.48 36.57 -31.44
C ALA A 112 29.38 35.69 -30.81
N GLY A 113 29.63 35.11 -29.63
CA GLY A 113 28.64 34.35 -28.88
C GLY A 113 27.42 35.16 -28.44
N TYR A 114 27.56 36.48 -28.18
CA TYR A 114 26.42 37.35 -27.87
C TYR A 114 25.53 37.57 -29.10
N TYR A 115 26.13 37.88 -30.25
CA TYR A 115 25.38 38.04 -31.50
C TYR A 115 24.76 36.73 -31.97
N ALA A 116 25.42 35.59 -31.70
CA ALA A 116 24.89 34.27 -32.02
C ALA A 116 23.57 33.98 -31.29
N ARG A 117 23.45 34.41 -30.02
CA ARG A 117 22.18 34.31 -29.29
C ARG A 117 21.07 35.14 -29.91
N ILE A 118 21.37 36.36 -30.39
CA ILE A 118 20.39 37.21 -31.08
C ILE A 118 19.87 36.51 -32.34
N VAL A 119 20.77 35.95 -33.16
CA VAL A 119 20.38 35.19 -34.37
C VAL A 119 19.56 33.95 -33.99
N ALA A 120 19.93 33.24 -32.92
CA ALA A 120 19.21 32.07 -32.44
C ALA A 120 17.78 32.43 -31.99
N GLU A 121 17.61 33.54 -31.26
CA GLU A 121 16.29 34.05 -30.88
C GLU A 121 15.41 34.37 -32.09
N GLN A 122 15.97 35.06 -33.10
CA GLN A 122 15.24 35.35 -34.34
C GLN A 122 14.88 34.07 -35.11
N ALA A 123 15.77 33.06 -35.12
CA ALA A 123 15.50 31.77 -35.73
C ALA A 123 14.38 30.99 -35.01
N ILE A 124 14.33 31.04 -33.68
CA ILE A 124 13.24 30.45 -32.88
C ILE A 124 11.92 31.15 -33.20
N LEU A 125 11.90 32.48 -33.22
CA LEU A 125 10.72 33.26 -33.57
C LEU A 125 10.24 32.95 -35.00
N ARG A 126 11.17 32.79 -35.95
CA ARG A 126 10.86 32.40 -37.33
C ARG A 126 10.25 30.99 -37.42
N ARG A 127 10.85 30.00 -36.74
CA ARG A 127 10.29 28.64 -36.65
C ARG A 127 8.91 28.61 -36.00
N LEU A 128 8.67 29.46 -35.00
CA LEU A 128 7.36 29.59 -34.37
C LEU A 128 6.31 30.13 -35.35
N VAL A 129 6.67 31.12 -36.18
CA VAL A 129 5.80 31.61 -37.25
C VAL A 129 5.48 30.50 -38.26
N GLU A 130 6.49 29.73 -38.69
CA GLU A 130 6.31 28.60 -39.60
C GLU A 130 5.44 27.48 -39.00
N ALA A 131 5.64 27.16 -37.72
CA ALA A 131 4.80 26.22 -36.98
C ALA A 131 3.35 26.72 -36.89
N GLY A 132 3.15 28.01 -36.59
CA GLY A 132 1.83 28.65 -36.60
C GLY A 132 1.14 28.56 -37.96
N THR A 133 1.85 28.85 -39.06
CA THR A 133 1.31 28.71 -40.42
C THR A 133 0.96 27.25 -40.74
N ARG A 134 1.78 26.27 -40.35
CA ARG A 134 1.49 24.84 -40.51
C ARG A 134 0.24 24.42 -39.73
N ILE A 135 0.09 24.87 -38.49
CA ILE A 135 -1.10 24.58 -37.66
C ILE A 135 -2.37 25.19 -38.29
N VAL A 136 -2.30 26.41 -38.81
CA VAL A 136 -3.40 27.05 -39.55
C VAL A 136 -3.76 26.22 -40.80
N GLN A 137 -2.77 25.77 -41.56
CA GLN A 137 -2.99 24.91 -42.74
C GLN A 137 -3.62 23.55 -42.35
N LEU A 138 -3.19 22.93 -41.26
CA LEU A 138 -3.79 21.69 -40.73
C LEU A 138 -5.27 21.90 -40.39
N GLY A 139 -5.62 23.03 -39.76
CA GLY A 139 -7.00 23.37 -39.41
C GLY A 139 -7.93 23.55 -40.62
N TYR A 140 -7.43 24.12 -41.73
CA TYR A 140 -8.20 24.23 -42.99
C TYR A 140 -8.14 22.94 -43.85
N GLY A 141 -7.10 22.12 -43.68
CA GLY A 141 -6.92 20.84 -44.39
C GLY A 141 -8.00 19.82 -44.07
N SER A 142 -8.45 19.76 -42.81
CA SER A 142 -9.58 18.90 -42.38
C SER A 142 -10.92 19.26 -43.03
N ALA A 143 -11.08 20.50 -43.52
CA ALA A 143 -12.27 20.91 -44.26
C ALA A 143 -12.27 20.44 -45.73
N SER A 144 -11.13 19.95 -46.25
CA SER A 144 -10.93 19.63 -47.67
C SER A 144 -11.04 18.13 -48.01
N GLY A 145 -11.62 17.31 -47.12
CA GLY A 145 -11.99 15.92 -47.43
C GLY A 145 -10.83 14.91 -47.46
N THR A 146 -9.64 15.27 -46.96
CA THR A 146 -8.60 14.29 -46.64
C THR A 146 -8.78 13.86 -45.19
N GLY A 147 -9.27 12.62 -45.00
CA GLY A 147 -9.73 12.09 -43.72
C GLY A 147 -8.63 11.82 -42.70
N LEU A 148 -8.05 12.88 -42.14
CA LEU A 148 -7.31 12.82 -40.89
C LEU A 148 -8.31 12.90 -39.73
N ASP A 149 -8.17 12.01 -38.76
CA ASP A 149 -8.93 12.08 -37.52
C ASP A 149 -8.58 13.38 -36.76
N VAL A 150 -9.54 13.92 -36.02
CA VAL A 150 -9.35 15.17 -35.25
C VAL A 150 -8.20 15.00 -34.26
N ASP A 151 -8.07 13.81 -33.67
CA ASP A 151 -6.99 13.47 -32.73
C ASP A 151 -5.61 13.50 -33.42
N GLU A 152 -5.49 12.97 -34.64
CA GLU A 152 -4.23 13.00 -35.40
C GLU A 152 -3.83 14.43 -35.81
N VAL A 153 -4.81 15.29 -36.07
CA VAL A 153 -4.57 16.72 -36.35
C VAL A 153 -4.06 17.46 -35.12
N VAL A 154 -4.62 17.15 -33.94
CA VAL A 154 -4.17 17.71 -32.66
C VAL A 154 -2.76 17.23 -32.34
N ASP A 155 -2.46 15.94 -32.50
CA ASP A 155 -1.13 15.37 -32.25
C ASP A 155 -0.07 16.03 -33.16
N ARG A 156 -0.36 16.19 -34.46
CA ARG A 156 0.55 16.89 -35.39
C ARG A 156 0.72 18.36 -35.07
N ALA A 157 -0.32 19.02 -34.55
CA ALA A 157 -0.23 20.40 -34.10
C ALA A 157 0.65 20.51 -32.84
N GLN A 158 0.51 19.59 -31.88
CA GLN A 158 1.37 19.51 -30.69
C GLN A 158 2.83 19.25 -31.08
N GLN A 159 3.08 18.31 -31.99
CA GLN A 159 4.42 18.02 -32.48
C GLN A 159 5.06 19.24 -33.16
N ALA A 160 4.31 19.98 -33.99
CA ALA A 160 4.81 21.20 -34.63
C ALA A 160 5.23 22.30 -33.64
N VAL A 161 4.59 22.37 -32.46
CA VAL A 161 4.99 23.29 -31.37
C VAL A 161 6.21 22.74 -30.62
N TYR A 162 6.25 21.43 -30.37
CA TYR A 162 7.35 20.77 -29.67
C TYR A 162 8.69 20.89 -30.41
N ASP A 163 8.68 20.75 -31.75
CA ASP A 163 9.87 20.92 -32.61
C ASP A 163 10.51 22.33 -32.49
N VAL A 164 9.77 23.33 -32.00
CA VAL A 164 10.28 24.68 -31.78
C VAL A 164 11.11 24.76 -30.49
N THR A 165 10.85 23.90 -29.50
CA THR A 165 11.46 23.94 -28.16
C THR A 165 12.66 23.03 -27.96
N GLU A 166 12.85 22.01 -28.81
CA GLU A 166 13.85 20.97 -28.60
C GLU A 166 15.26 21.35 -29.12
N ARG A 167 15.94 22.31 -28.47
CA ARG A 167 17.38 22.58 -28.72
C ARG A 167 18.22 22.99 -27.50
N ARG A 168 18.08 22.30 -26.38
CA ARG A 168 19.10 22.34 -25.31
C ARG A 168 19.32 20.98 -24.66
N THR A 169 20.01 20.10 -25.37
CA THR A 169 20.74 18.97 -24.75
C THR A 169 21.70 18.39 -25.79
N SER A 170 22.82 19.06 -26.04
CA SER A 170 24.01 18.35 -26.53
C SER A 170 24.69 17.75 -25.30
N GLU A 171 24.86 16.44 -25.30
CA GLU A 171 25.59 15.72 -24.25
C GLU A 171 27.08 16.11 -24.30
N ASP A 172 27.59 16.67 -23.20
CA ASP A 172 29.01 16.98 -23.01
C ASP A 172 29.81 15.68 -22.80
N TYR A 173 30.73 15.37 -23.71
CA TYR A 173 31.67 14.26 -23.53
C TYR A 173 32.88 14.73 -22.71
N VAL A 174 33.14 14.06 -21.58
CA VAL A 174 34.25 14.36 -20.66
C VAL A 174 35.36 13.30 -20.79
N ILE A 175 36.63 13.72 -20.70
CA ILE A 175 37.80 12.82 -20.75
C ILE A 175 37.86 11.97 -19.46
N LEU A 176 37.94 10.65 -19.60
CA LEU A 176 37.91 9.67 -18.48
C LEU A 176 38.93 9.98 -17.37
N GLU A 177 40.12 10.47 -17.73
CA GLU A 177 41.18 10.85 -16.77
C GLU A 177 40.71 11.91 -15.77
N GLN A 178 39.91 12.89 -16.23
CA GLN A 178 39.36 13.94 -15.37
C GLN A 178 38.25 13.41 -14.44
N LEU A 179 37.50 12.39 -14.88
CA LEU A 179 36.48 11.72 -14.06
C LEU A 179 37.10 10.80 -12.99
N LEU A 180 38.24 10.16 -13.31
CA LEU A 180 38.91 9.21 -12.41
C LEU A 180 39.41 9.86 -11.12
N GLN A 181 39.94 11.09 -11.18
CA GLN A 181 40.36 11.81 -9.97
C GLN A 181 39.17 12.07 -9.02
N GLY A 182 38.06 12.61 -9.54
CA GLY A 182 36.87 12.85 -8.73
C GLY A 182 36.26 11.55 -8.16
N THR A 183 36.29 10.47 -8.93
CA THR A 183 35.78 9.16 -8.48
C THR A 183 36.64 8.56 -7.36
N LEU A 184 37.96 8.70 -7.43
CA LEU A 184 38.88 8.20 -6.39
C LEU A 184 38.75 9.00 -5.09
N ASP A 185 38.60 10.32 -5.18
CA ASP A 185 38.35 11.19 -4.03
C ASP A 185 37.03 10.83 -3.32
N GLU A 186 35.98 10.51 -4.09
CA GLU A 186 34.72 10.00 -3.52
C GLU A 186 34.90 8.67 -2.79
N ILE A 187 35.64 7.72 -3.38
CA ILE A 187 35.91 6.39 -2.77
C ILE A 187 36.71 6.55 -1.46
N GLU A 188 37.73 7.41 -1.42
CA GLU A 188 38.47 7.69 -0.18
C GLU A 188 37.60 8.38 0.88
N SER A 189 36.73 9.29 0.46
CA SER A 189 35.79 9.96 1.37
C SER A 189 34.80 8.98 2.00
N ILE A 190 34.41 7.93 1.27
CA ILE A 190 33.55 6.84 1.74
C ILE A 190 34.31 5.94 2.73
N GLY A 191 35.56 5.58 2.42
CA GLY A 191 36.41 4.76 3.29
C GLY A 191 36.69 5.42 4.65
N ASN A 192 36.82 6.75 4.69
CA ASN A 192 37.12 7.50 5.90
C ASN A 192 35.90 7.76 6.82
N ARG A 193 34.66 7.48 6.39
CA ARG A 193 33.42 7.74 7.17
C ARG A 193 32.95 6.58 8.06
N GLY A 194 33.76 5.54 8.26
CA GLY A 194 33.47 4.51 9.27
C GLY A 194 32.23 3.65 9.01
N GLY A 195 31.91 3.37 7.73
CA GLY A 195 30.83 2.44 7.36
C GLY A 195 29.41 2.96 7.58
N GLY A 196 29.23 4.28 7.75
CA GLY A 196 27.92 4.91 7.73
C GLY A 196 27.26 4.79 6.35
N MET A 197 25.97 4.44 6.33
CA MET A 197 25.14 4.31 5.13
C MET A 197 25.13 5.61 4.32
N ILE A 198 25.37 5.54 3.01
CA ILE A 198 25.61 6.70 2.13
C ILE A 198 24.32 7.15 1.43
N GLY A 199 23.46 6.20 1.03
CA GLY A 199 22.20 6.45 0.36
C GLY A 199 21.01 6.64 1.32
N VAL A 200 19.86 7.00 0.75
CA VAL A 200 18.58 7.14 1.47
C VAL A 200 18.15 5.79 2.05
N PRO A 201 17.92 5.67 3.36
CA PRO A 201 17.35 4.45 3.92
C PRO A 201 15.96 4.18 3.36
N THR A 202 15.77 2.97 2.82
CA THR A 202 14.47 2.46 2.37
C THR A 202 13.52 2.19 3.54
N GLY A 203 14.06 2.08 4.76
CA GLY A 203 13.32 1.69 5.96
C GLY A 203 13.28 0.17 6.17
N PHE A 204 13.87 -0.60 5.25
CA PHE A 204 14.09 -2.04 5.37
C PHE A 204 15.56 -2.31 5.65
N VAL A 205 15.90 -2.63 6.90
CA VAL A 205 17.29 -2.81 7.37
C VAL A 205 18.09 -3.78 6.50
N ASP A 206 17.47 -4.88 6.07
CA ASP A 206 18.13 -5.91 5.26
C ASP A 206 18.40 -5.42 3.82
N LEU A 207 17.51 -4.60 3.25
CA LEU A 207 17.65 -4.03 1.91
C LEU A 207 18.69 -2.91 1.92
N ASP A 208 18.66 -2.09 2.97
CA ASP A 208 19.61 -1.00 3.18
C ASP A 208 21.04 -1.52 3.41
N ALA A 209 21.20 -2.70 4.01
CA ALA A 209 22.50 -3.34 4.14
C ALA A 209 23.07 -3.85 2.81
N LEU A 210 22.21 -4.17 1.84
CA LEU A 210 22.60 -4.65 0.51
C LEU A 210 22.84 -3.52 -0.48
N LEU A 211 21.98 -2.51 -0.46
CA LEU A 211 22.02 -1.37 -1.38
C LEU A 211 22.85 -0.20 -0.85
N ASN A 212 23.12 -0.18 0.46
CA ASN A 212 23.68 0.96 1.18
C ASN A 212 22.81 2.22 1.09
N GLY A 213 21.49 2.01 0.95
CA GLY A 213 20.47 3.03 0.70
C GLY A 213 20.21 3.27 -0.79
N LEU A 214 19.27 4.17 -1.10
CA LEU A 214 18.98 4.61 -2.47
C LEU A 214 19.89 5.78 -2.82
N HIS A 215 20.52 5.77 -3.99
CA HIS A 215 21.47 6.81 -4.37
C HIS A 215 20.89 7.80 -5.41
N PRO A 216 21.23 9.10 -5.32
CA PRO A 216 20.86 10.09 -6.33
C PRO A 216 21.39 9.70 -7.73
N GLY A 217 20.62 10.00 -8.78
CA GLY A 217 20.99 9.68 -10.17
C GLY A 217 20.64 8.26 -10.64
N GLN A 218 20.14 7.39 -9.75
CA GLN A 218 19.69 6.05 -10.12
C GLN A 218 18.20 6.00 -10.47
N LEU A 219 17.86 5.38 -11.60
CA LEU A 219 16.49 4.95 -11.89
C LEU A 219 16.25 3.61 -11.19
N ILE A 220 15.47 3.63 -10.09
CA ILE A 220 15.21 2.46 -9.27
C ILE A 220 13.83 1.89 -9.66
N VAL A 221 13.84 0.88 -10.53
CA VAL A 221 12.61 0.22 -10.98
C VAL A 221 12.21 -0.88 -10.00
N VAL A 222 11.17 -0.62 -9.21
CA VAL A 222 10.55 -1.64 -8.34
C VAL A 222 9.40 -2.30 -9.11
N ALA A 223 9.74 -3.27 -9.94
CA ALA A 223 8.74 -4.08 -10.64
C ALA A 223 8.25 -5.20 -9.71
N ALA A 224 6.99 -5.10 -9.30
CA ALA A 224 6.29 -6.15 -8.58
C ALA A 224 5.01 -6.46 -9.35
N ARG A 225 4.74 -7.75 -9.64
CA ARG A 225 3.41 -8.15 -10.09
C ARG A 225 2.35 -7.74 -9.05
N PRO A 226 1.14 -7.30 -9.44
CA PRO A 226 0.05 -7.17 -8.49
C PRO A 226 -0.05 -8.42 -7.61
N GLY A 227 0.02 -8.25 -6.29
CA GLY A 227 0.00 -9.35 -5.35
C GLY A 227 1.34 -10.01 -5.00
N VAL A 228 2.50 -9.41 -5.29
CA VAL A 228 3.75 -9.93 -4.70
C VAL A 228 3.70 -9.79 -3.17
N GLY A 229 3.43 -10.89 -2.47
CA GLY A 229 4.21 -11.26 -1.30
C GLY A 229 3.53 -11.36 0.06
N LYS A 230 2.19 -11.47 0.17
CA LYS A 230 1.56 -11.83 1.46
C LYS A 230 0.36 -12.76 1.31
N ALA A 231 0.56 -13.88 0.65
CA ALA A 231 -0.54 -14.76 0.26
C ALA A 231 -0.77 -15.90 1.27
N LEU A 232 -2.02 -16.29 1.44
CA LEU A 232 -2.44 -17.46 2.22
C LEU A 232 -2.99 -18.54 1.28
N ALA A 233 -2.96 -19.80 1.71
CA ALA A 233 -3.53 -20.90 0.95
C ALA A 233 -5.04 -20.70 0.73
N LEU A 234 -5.55 -21.10 -0.44
CA LEU A 234 -6.95 -20.86 -0.84
C LEU A 234 -7.99 -21.47 0.11
N ASP A 235 -7.66 -22.56 0.79
CA ASP A 235 -8.51 -23.25 1.75
C ASP A 235 -8.51 -22.62 3.15
N THR A 236 -7.68 -21.59 3.36
CA THR A 236 -7.61 -20.88 4.64
C THR A 236 -8.98 -20.27 4.98
N PRO A 237 -9.61 -20.65 6.10
CA PRO A 237 -10.90 -20.13 6.49
C PRO A 237 -10.76 -18.69 6.99
N LEU A 238 -11.67 -17.82 6.58
CA LEU A 238 -11.73 -16.41 6.97
C LEU A 238 -13.08 -16.14 7.66
N PRO A 239 -13.11 -15.57 8.87
CA PRO A 239 -14.34 -15.24 9.56
C PRO A 239 -15.01 -14.03 8.89
N THR A 240 -16.33 -14.09 8.75
CA THR A 240 -17.16 -13.00 8.24
C THR A 240 -18.23 -12.63 9.28
N PRO A 241 -18.87 -11.45 9.17
CA PRO A 241 -19.99 -11.07 10.04
C PRO A 241 -21.17 -12.05 10.02
N THR A 242 -21.29 -12.84 8.95
CA THR A 242 -22.40 -13.79 8.75
C THR A 242 -21.99 -15.26 8.92
N GLY A 243 -20.69 -15.55 9.10
CA GLY A 243 -20.21 -16.93 9.21
C GLY A 243 -18.75 -17.07 8.81
N TRP A 244 -18.49 -17.89 7.81
CA TRP A 244 -17.15 -18.21 7.32
C TRP A 244 -17.11 -18.17 5.80
N THR A 245 -16.01 -17.66 5.25
CA THR A 245 -15.61 -17.83 3.86
C THR A 245 -14.22 -18.48 3.82
N THR A 246 -13.65 -18.62 2.64
CA THR A 246 -12.28 -19.12 2.43
C THR A 246 -11.51 -18.14 1.57
N MET A 247 -10.18 -18.13 1.66
CA MET A 247 -9.31 -17.27 0.84
C MET A 247 -9.55 -17.45 -0.67
N GLY A 248 -9.93 -18.64 -1.12
CA GLY A 248 -10.31 -18.89 -2.52
C GLY A 248 -11.68 -18.37 -2.95
N LYS A 249 -12.60 -18.09 -2.01
CA LYS A 249 -13.98 -17.68 -2.30
C LYS A 249 -14.26 -16.21 -2.05
N VAL A 250 -13.46 -15.56 -1.20
CA VAL A 250 -13.62 -14.15 -0.87
C VAL A 250 -13.44 -13.27 -2.12
N ALA A 251 -14.33 -12.30 -2.29
CA ALA A 251 -14.35 -11.37 -3.40
C ALA A 251 -14.26 -9.91 -2.93
N VAL A 252 -13.92 -9.01 -3.85
CA VAL A 252 -13.97 -7.56 -3.59
C VAL A 252 -15.40 -7.15 -3.27
N GLY A 253 -15.58 -6.36 -2.21
CA GLY A 253 -16.88 -5.98 -1.67
C GLY A 253 -17.39 -6.86 -0.53
N ASP A 254 -16.83 -8.07 -0.33
CA ASP A 254 -17.16 -8.90 0.82
C ASP A 254 -16.69 -8.27 2.13
N HIS A 255 -17.28 -8.72 3.25
CA HIS A 255 -16.89 -8.28 4.59
C HIS A 255 -16.15 -9.39 5.33
N LEU A 256 -14.93 -9.08 5.75
CA LEU A 256 -14.14 -9.87 6.69
C LEU A 256 -14.18 -9.21 8.07
N ILE A 257 -13.49 -9.78 9.05
CA ILE A 257 -13.32 -9.18 10.37
C ILE A 257 -11.87 -8.71 10.56
N GLY A 258 -11.70 -7.47 11.03
CA GLY A 258 -10.41 -6.88 11.39
C GLY A 258 -9.87 -7.39 12.72
N ALA A 259 -8.61 -7.07 13.04
CA ALA A 259 -8.00 -7.48 14.32
C ALA A 259 -8.59 -6.76 15.54
N ASP A 260 -9.26 -5.63 15.32
CA ASP A 260 -10.05 -4.90 16.29
C ASP A 260 -11.42 -5.55 16.60
N GLY A 261 -11.77 -6.61 15.87
CA GLY A 261 -13.03 -7.34 16.00
C GLY A 261 -14.18 -6.78 15.17
N ARG A 262 -13.98 -5.68 14.42
CA ARG A 262 -15.04 -5.03 13.63
C ARG A 262 -15.09 -5.56 12.20
N PRO A 263 -16.25 -5.53 11.54
CA PRO A 263 -16.34 -5.79 10.10
C PRO A 263 -15.47 -4.82 9.28
N THR A 264 -14.74 -5.34 8.30
CA THR A 264 -13.93 -4.57 7.34
C THR A 264 -14.21 -5.09 5.93
N ARG A 265 -14.19 -4.20 4.95
CA ARG A 265 -14.52 -4.54 3.56
C ARG A 265 -13.26 -4.92 2.80
N VAL A 266 -13.38 -5.94 1.96
CA VAL A 266 -12.34 -6.34 1.00
C VAL A 266 -12.34 -5.34 -0.16
N VAL A 267 -11.22 -4.64 -0.33
CA VAL A 267 -11.06 -3.60 -1.37
C VAL A 267 -10.37 -4.13 -2.62
N ALA A 268 -9.49 -5.12 -2.46
CA ALA A 268 -8.81 -5.75 -3.58
C ALA A 268 -8.57 -7.23 -3.28
N ALA A 269 -8.46 -8.03 -4.33
CA ALA A 269 -8.09 -9.43 -4.22
C ALA A 269 -7.26 -9.84 -5.43
N THR A 270 -6.13 -10.48 -5.19
CA THR A 270 -5.20 -10.85 -6.26
C THR A 270 -5.73 -12.04 -7.05
N GLU A 271 -5.17 -12.29 -8.23
CA GLU A 271 -5.31 -13.60 -8.87
C GLU A 271 -4.66 -14.70 -8.00
N VAL A 272 -5.01 -15.95 -8.28
CA VAL A 272 -4.38 -17.11 -7.65
C VAL A 272 -2.94 -17.21 -8.12
N MET A 273 -2.03 -17.45 -7.18
CA MET A 273 -0.60 -17.57 -7.43
C MET A 273 -0.15 -19.00 -7.14
N ASP A 274 0.48 -19.60 -8.14
CA ASP A 274 1.05 -20.94 -8.07
C ASP A 274 2.58 -20.89 -7.95
N GLU A 275 3.19 -22.04 -7.65
CA GLU A 275 4.65 -22.25 -7.62
C GLU A 275 5.44 -21.35 -6.65
N ARG A 276 4.79 -20.82 -5.61
CA ARG A 276 5.44 -20.04 -4.54
C ARG A 276 5.93 -20.93 -3.40
N PRO A 277 7.09 -20.64 -2.77
CA PRO A 277 7.51 -21.34 -1.57
C PRO A 277 6.53 -21.08 -0.42
N CYS A 278 5.94 -22.15 0.12
CA CYS A 278 4.94 -22.09 1.18
C CYS A 278 5.45 -22.73 2.47
N PHE A 279 4.96 -22.24 3.60
CA PHE A 279 5.25 -22.78 4.92
C PHE A 279 3.96 -23.00 5.69
N ALA A 280 3.91 -24.08 6.48
CA ALA A 280 2.87 -24.31 7.47
C ALA A 280 3.34 -23.77 8.83
N LEU A 281 2.65 -22.75 9.34
CA LEU A 281 2.87 -22.21 10.68
C LEU A 281 1.92 -22.88 11.66
N THR A 282 2.46 -23.51 12.70
CA THR A 282 1.67 -24.05 13.81
C THR A 282 1.71 -23.09 14.99
N PHE A 283 0.53 -22.78 15.52
CA PHE A 283 0.36 -21.88 16.66
C PHE A 283 0.18 -22.66 17.97
N SER A 284 0.40 -21.99 19.10
CA SER A 284 0.30 -22.59 20.45
C SER A 284 -1.07 -23.17 20.82
N ASP A 285 -2.13 -22.77 20.11
CA ASP A 285 -3.50 -23.30 20.24
C ASP A 285 -3.76 -24.53 19.34
N GLY A 286 -2.76 -24.93 18.53
CA GLY A 286 -2.82 -26.03 17.59
C GLY A 286 -3.37 -25.66 16.21
N GLU A 287 -3.72 -24.40 15.96
CA GLU A 287 -4.10 -23.95 14.61
C GLU A 287 -2.89 -24.05 13.67
N VAL A 288 -3.15 -24.37 12.41
CA VAL A 288 -2.14 -24.36 11.35
C VAL A 288 -2.62 -23.47 10.22
N ILE A 289 -1.79 -22.50 9.81
CA ILE A 289 -2.03 -21.66 8.63
C ILE A 289 -0.91 -21.92 7.63
N VAL A 290 -1.29 -22.16 6.37
CA VAL A 290 -0.33 -22.24 5.26
C VAL A 290 -0.23 -20.88 4.60
N ALA A 291 0.98 -20.33 4.60
CA ALA A 291 1.26 -19.00 4.07
C ALA A 291 2.48 -19.01 3.15
N ASP A 292 2.54 -18.07 2.23
CA ASP A 292 3.72 -17.88 1.39
C ASP A 292 4.93 -17.41 2.23
N ALA A 293 6.12 -17.66 1.71
CA ALA A 293 7.38 -17.33 2.39
C ALA A 293 7.50 -15.84 2.77
N GLN A 294 6.91 -14.95 1.99
CA GLN A 294 6.97 -13.51 2.19
C GLN A 294 5.81 -12.97 3.06
N HIS A 295 4.81 -13.79 3.37
CA HIS A 295 3.67 -13.39 4.18
C HIS A 295 4.11 -12.81 5.52
N GLN A 296 3.56 -11.65 5.85
CA GLN A 296 4.00 -10.85 6.99
C GLN A 296 3.09 -11.04 8.19
N TRP A 297 3.71 -11.14 9.36
CA TRP A 297 3.07 -11.30 10.64
C TRP A 297 3.52 -10.19 11.58
N LEU A 298 2.57 -9.53 12.25
CA LEU A 298 2.89 -8.60 13.33
C LEU A 298 3.27 -9.42 14.58
N THR A 299 4.57 -9.48 14.87
CA THR A 299 5.10 -10.30 15.97
C THR A 299 5.65 -9.43 17.09
N THR A 300 5.42 -9.85 18.33
CA THR A 300 6.17 -9.39 19.50
C THR A 300 7.24 -10.43 19.80
N SER A 301 8.50 -10.03 19.75
CA SER A 301 9.60 -10.95 20.07
C SER A 301 9.97 -10.86 21.55
N ARG A 302 10.30 -12.01 22.15
CA ARG A 302 11.13 -12.05 23.37
C ARG A 302 12.38 -12.83 23.02
N ARG A 303 13.57 -12.22 23.17
CA ARG A 303 14.84 -12.92 22.95
C ARG A 303 15.01 -14.00 24.02
N HIS A 304 15.35 -15.23 23.63
CA HIS A 304 15.72 -16.28 24.59
C HIS A 304 17.02 -15.86 25.29
N ARG A 305 17.01 -15.72 26.62
CA ARG A 305 18.26 -15.63 27.39
C ARG A 305 18.99 -16.96 27.27
N ARG A 306 20.07 -16.98 26.49
CA ARG A 306 21.10 -18.02 26.56
C ARG A 306 22.37 -17.43 27.18
N SER A 307 22.28 -16.98 28.42
CA SER A 307 23.46 -16.82 29.28
C SER A 307 23.09 -17.01 30.75
N HIS A 308 23.62 -18.08 31.32
CA HIS A 308 23.87 -18.16 32.74
C HIS A 308 24.86 -17.05 33.11
N ARG A 309 24.50 -16.23 34.10
CA ARG A 309 25.33 -15.41 35.02
C ARG A 309 24.97 -13.91 35.04
N LEU A 310 24.65 -13.48 36.26
CA LEU A 310 24.60 -12.13 36.80
C LEU A 310 23.42 -11.25 36.32
N SER A 311 22.28 -11.39 36.99
CA SER A 311 21.34 -10.26 37.11
C SER A 311 21.24 -9.84 38.56
N THR A 312 21.82 -8.68 38.86
CA THR A 312 21.41 -7.82 39.95
C THR A 312 19.92 -7.49 39.81
N VAL A 313 19.26 -7.43 40.96
CA VAL A 313 17.81 -7.30 41.15
C VAL A 313 17.33 -5.93 40.63
N GLY A 314 16.24 -5.88 39.85
CA GLY A 314 15.33 -4.73 39.85
C GLY A 314 15.06 -3.97 38.54
N ALA A 315 15.69 -4.25 37.40
CA ALA A 315 15.37 -3.52 36.16
C ALA A 315 14.24 -4.21 35.35
N PRO A 316 13.10 -3.54 35.06
CA PRO A 316 12.08 -4.09 34.17
C PRO A 316 12.65 -4.24 32.76
N VAL A 317 12.61 -5.46 32.23
CA VAL A 317 13.07 -5.76 30.87
C VAL A 317 12.07 -5.17 29.88
N ALA A 318 12.47 -4.11 29.17
CA ALA A 318 11.69 -3.55 28.08
C ALA A 318 11.42 -4.64 27.03
N THR A 319 10.15 -4.96 26.79
CA THR A 319 9.78 -5.84 25.67
C THR A 319 10.02 -5.04 24.40
N PRO A 320 10.78 -5.56 23.41
CA PRO A 320 11.00 -4.83 22.17
C PRO A 320 9.65 -4.55 21.50
N PRO A 321 9.51 -3.40 20.82
CA PRO A 321 8.27 -3.05 20.14
C PRO A 321 7.88 -4.15 19.13
N PRO A 322 6.58 -4.33 18.86
CA PRO A 322 6.11 -5.26 17.85
C PRO A 322 6.78 -4.95 16.49
N ALA A 323 7.22 -6.00 15.81
CA ALA A 323 7.91 -5.95 14.54
C ALA A 323 7.20 -6.86 13.53
N VAL A 324 7.10 -6.38 12.30
CA VAL A 324 6.55 -7.14 11.18
C VAL A 324 7.64 -8.04 10.63
N LEU A 325 7.41 -9.36 10.64
CA LEU A 325 8.36 -10.36 10.13
C LEU A 325 7.69 -11.23 9.07
N THR A 326 8.46 -11.65 8.06
CA THR A 326 7.97 -12.60 7.06
C THR A 326 7.95 -14.04 7.59
N THR A 327 7.13 -14.90 7.01
CA THR A 327 7.10 -16.33 7.34
C THR A 327 8.48 -16.97 7.26
N ARG A 328 9.29 -16.61 6.24
CA ARG A 328 10.67 -17.08 6.10
C ARG A 328 11.59 -16.58 7.22
N GLN A 329 11.49 -15.31 7.60
CA GLN A 329 12.26 -14.76 8.72
C GLN A 329 11.90 -15.44 10.04
N ILE A 330 10.61 -15.70 10.28
CA ILE A 330 10.15 -16.44 11.46
C ILE A 330 10.70 -17.87 11.42
N ALA A 331 10.61 -18.57 10.29
CA ALA A 331 11.19 -19.92 10.14
C ALA A 331 12.69 -19.95 10.48
N ALA A 332 13.45 -18.93 10.06
CA ALA A 332 14.88 -18.83 10.32
C ALA A 332 15.25 -18.48 11.77
N THR A 333 14.35 -17.81 12.49
CA THR A 333 14.61 -17.28 13.85
C THR A 333 13.92 -18.05 14.96
N LEU A 334 12.95 -18.91 14.62
CA LEU A 334 12.25 -19.79 15.55
C LEU A 334 13.25 -20.69 16.30
N GLY A 335 13.17 -20.70 17.63
CA GLY A 335 14.11 -21.40 18.52
C GLY A 335 15.22 -20.52 19.08
N ARG A 336 15.58 -19.41 18.41
CA ARG A 336 16.45 -18.34 18.96
C ARG A 336 15.63 -17.19 19.56
N ALA A 337 14.43 -16.96 19.03
CA ALA A 337 13.46 -16.01 19.55
C ALA A 337 12.08 -16.66 19.66
N THR A 338 11.25 -16.18 20.60
CA THR A 338 9.83 -16.52 20.63
C THR A 338 9.05 -15.47 19.85
N HIS A 339 8.21 -15.90 18.91
CA HIS A 339 7.36 -15.01 18.11
C HIS A 339 5.92 -15.08 18.62
N GLY A 340 5.45 -14.00 19.24
CA GLY A 340 4.10 -13.88 19.77
C GLY A 340 3.21 -13.02 18.87
N ILE A 341 2.03 -13.51 18.52
CA ILE A 341 0.96 -12.75 17.86
C ILE A 341 -0.08 -12.35 18.89
N THR A 342 -0.46 -11.07 18.91
CA THR A 342 -1.53 -10.57 19.79
C THR A 342 -2.87 -11.19 19.41
N LEU A 343 -3.69 -11.55 20.41
CA LEU A 343 -5.04 -12.04 20.13
C LEU A 343 -5.91 -10.92 19.57
N THR A 344 -6.87 -11.30 18.73
CA THR A 344 -7.95 -10.41 18.30
C THR A 344 -8.72 -9.89 19.51
N ARG A 345 -9.25 -8.68 19.39
CA ARG A 345 -10.30 -8.22 20.30
C ARG A 345 -11.57 -9.07 20.09
N PRO A 346 -12.48 -9.14 21.08
CA PRO A 346 -13.78 -9.76 20.88
C PRO A 346 -14.45 -9.18 19.65
N LEU A 347 -15.10 -10.01 18.82
CA LEU A 347 -15.81 -9.52 17.65
C LEU A 347 -16.87 -8.50 18.08
N GLU A 348 -16.98 -7.37 17.40
CA GLU A 348 -17.94 -6.31 17.67
C GLU A 348 -19.00 -6.39 16.57
N LEU A 349 -20.05 -7.16 16.84
CA LEU A 349 -21.17 -7.44 15.94
C LEU A 349 -22.47 -6.85 16.51
N PRO A 350 -23.44 -6.49 15.66
CA PRO A 350 -24.70 -5.93 16.12
C PRO A 350 -25.50 -6.91 16.96
N GLU A 351 -26.43 -6.39 17.75
CA GLU A 351 -27.38 -7.21 18.48
C GLU A 351 -28.27 -8.00 17.52
N ALA A 352 -28.38 -9.31 17.77
CA ALA A 352 -29.19 -10.21 16.97
C ALA A 352 -30.54 -10.44 17.64
N VAL A 353 -31.60 -10.53 16.83
CA VAL A 353 -32.90 -11.01 17.31
C VAL A 353 -32.82 -12.53 17.39
N LEU A 354 -32.86 -13.08 18.61
CA LEU A 354 -32.63 -14.49 18.89
C LEU A 354 -33.92 -15.15 19.40
N PRO A 355 -34.27 -16.38 18.95
CA PRO A 355 -35.48 -17.08 19.41
C PRO A 355 -35.52 -17.39 20.90
N LEU A 356 -34.33 -17.53 21.52
CA LEU A 356 -34.17 -17.73 22.96
C LEU A 356 -33.09 -16.82 23.52
N GLN A 357 -33.27 -16.39 24.77
CA GLN A 357 -32.25 -15.65 25.47
C GLN A 357 -30.95 -16.46 25.55
N PRO A 358 -29.77 -15.84 25.29
CA PRO A 358 -28.52 -16.59 25.14
C PRO A 358 -28.15 -17.43 26.36
N TYR A 359 -28.37 -16.91 27.57
CA TYR A 359 -28.09 -17.66 28.80
C TYR A 359 -28.96 -18.92 28.91
N VAL A 360 -30.25 -18.81 28.60
CA VAL A 360 -31.21 -19.93 28.60
C VAL A 360 -30.76 -21.03 27.64
N LEU A 361 -30.42 -20.66 26.41
CA LEU A 361 -29.91 -21.61 25.43
C LEU A 361 -28.61 -22.27 25.92
N GLY A 362 -27.68 -21.49 26.49
CA GLY A 362 -26.42 -22.01 27.00
C GLY A 362 -26.60 -23.04 28.13
N ALA A 363 -27.46 -22.72 29.09
CA ALA A 363 -27.80 -23.63 30.17
C ALA A 363 -28.49 -24.91 29.65
N TRP A 364 -29.42 -24.78 28.68
CA TRP A 364 -30.06 -25.94 28.07
C TRP A 364 -29.09 -26.79 27.24
N LEU A 365 -28.18 -26.19 26.48
CA LEU A 365 -27.15 -26.93 25.75
C LEU A 365 -26.29 -27.76 26.70
N GLY A 366 -25.95 -27.21 27.87
CA GLY A 366 -25.16 -27.91 28.87
C GLY A 366 -25.91 -29.02 29.62
N ALA A 367 -27.01 -28.66 30.29
CA ALA A 367 -27.72 -29.56 31.21
C ALA A 367 -29.12 -29.98 30.75
N GLY A 368 -29.54 -29.58 29.55
CA GLY A 368 -30.83 -29.91 28.97
C GLY A 368 -30.96 -31.35 28.48
N HIS A 369 -32.18 -31.86 28.41
CA HIS A 369 -32.47 -33.14 27.79
C HIS A 369 -32.49 -33.01 26.26
N SER A 370 -31.74 -33.85 25.55
CA SER A 370 -31.58 -33.74 24.09
C SER A 370 -32.89 -33.78 23.30
N CYS A 371 -33.94 -34.41 23.85
CA CYS A 371 -35.22 -34.60 23.13
C CYS A 371 -36.37 -33.73 23.68
N GLY A 372 -36.10 -32.74 24.53
CA GLY A 372 -37.18 -31.92 25.09
C GLY A 372 -36.74 -30.63 25.77
N ALA A 373 -37.72 -29.76 26.02
CA ALA A 373 -37.57 -28.49 26.70
C ALA A 373 -37.44 -28.66 28.24
N ARG A 374 -36.55 -29.54 28.68
CA ARG A 374 -36.28 -29.83 30.09
C ARG A 374 -34.82 -29.63 30.41
N ILE A 375 -34.52 -29.16 31.62
CA ILE A 375 -33.17 -29.05 32.17
C ILE A 375 -33.05 -29.81 33.49
N GLY A 376 -31.91 -30.47 33.69
CA GLY A 376 -31.57 -31.13 34.95
C GLY A 376 -30.59 -30.30 35.76
N THR A 377 -30.99 -29.77 36.91
CA THR A 377 -30.10 -29.03 37.81
C THR A 377 -30.47 -29.25 39.28
N VAL A 378 -29.45 -29.35 40.13
CA VAL A 378 -29.56 -29.33 41.60
C VAL A 378 -29.18 -27.98 42.20
N ASP A 379 -28.62 -27.09 41.38
CA ASP A 379 -28.14 -25.78 41.80
C ASP A 379 -29.29 -24.76 41.66
N PRO A 380 -29.76 -24.18 42.77
CA PRO A 380 -30.86 -23.21 42.76
C PRO A 380 -30.48 -21.90 42.08
N GLU A 381 -29.20 -21.51 42.03
CA GLU A 381 -28.78 -20.29 41.34
C GLU A 381 -29.02 -20.39 39.82
N ILE A 382 -28.86 -21.59 39.23
CA ILE A 382 -29.18 -21.81 37.80
C ILE A 382 -30.66 -21.56 37.54
N VAL A 383 -31.55 -21.99 38.45
CA VAL A 383 -33.00 -21.74 38.36
C VAL A 383 -33.27 -20.24 38.40
N MET A 384 -32.70 -19.54 39.39
CA MET A 384 -32.87 -18.09 39.54
C MET A 384 -32.38 -17.31 38.31
N HIS A 385 -31.22 -17.67 37.74
CA HIS A 385 -30.71 -17.01 36.54
C HIS A 385 -31.57 -17.30 35.31
N LEU A 386 -32.20 -18.48 35.20
CA LEU A 386 -33.12 -18.77 34.09
C LEU A 386 -34.42 -17.94 34.20
N GLU A 387 -35.00 -17.85 35.40
CA GLU A 387 -36.19 -17.02 35.68
C GLU A 387 -35.90 -15.54 35.42
N SER A 388 -34.71 -15.06 35.81
CA SER A 388 -34.27 -13.68 35.53
C SER A 388 -34.15 -13.36 34.03
N GLN A 389 -34.12 -14.37 33.16
CA GLN A 389 -34.03 -14.21 31.71
C GLN A 389 -35.40 -14.40 31.04
N GLY A 390 -36.48 -14.40 31.83
CA GLY A 390 -37.86 -14.48 31.33
C GLY A 390 -38.29 -15.88 30.93
N VAL A 391 -37.81 -16.91 31.64
CA VAL A 391 -38.26 -18.29 31.44
C VAL A 391 -38.69 -18.88 32.78
N ASP A 392 -39.94 -19.33 32.86
CA ASP A 392 -40.50 -19.96 34.05
C ASP A 392 -40.14 -21.45 34.09
N LEU A 393 -39.79 -21.95 35.28
CA LEU A 393 -39.42 -23.34 35.50
C LEU A 393 -40.58 -24.13 36.13
N VAL A 394 -41.13 -25.08 35.38
CA VAL A 394 -42.18 -25.99 35.86
C VAL A 394 -41.56 -27.28 36.38
N PRO A 395 -41.79 -27.69 37.64
CA PRO A 395 -41.26 -28.95 38.16
C PRO A 395 -41.68 -30.15 37.31
N GLY A 396 -40.70 -30.95 36.87
CA GLY A 396 -40.92 -32.16 36.10
C GLY A 396 -40.90 -33.43 36.95
N VAL A 397 -40.99 -34.60 36.30
CA VAL A 397 -40.85 -35.91 36.96
C VAL A 397 -39.39 -36.11 37.41
N GLY A 398 -39.14 -36.01 38.72
CA GLY A 398 -37.84 -36.20 39.38
C GLY A 398 -37.41 -35.01 40.26
N ARG A 399 -36.55 -35.23 41.27
CA ARG A 399 -36.15 -34.22 42.28
C ARG A 399 -35.33 -33.02 41.76
N SER A 400 -34.99 -32.97 40.48
CA SER A 400 -34.03 -32.00 39.92
C SER A 400 -34.23 -31.75 38.43
N SER A 401 -35.44 -31.99 37.91
CA SER A 401 -35.77 -31.80 36.50
C SER A 401 -36.88 -30.78 36.35
N TYR A 402 -36.66 -29.81 35.48
CA TYR A 402 -37.58 -28.70 35.26
C TYR A 402 -37.91 -28.57 33.78
N GLY A 403 -39.18 -28.33 33.45
CA GLY A 403 -39.62 -27.89 32.13
C GLY A 403 -39.43 -26.38 32.00
N LEU A 404 -39.00 -25.93 30.82
CA LEU A 404 -38.77 -24.52 30.51
C LEU A 404 -39.95 -23.96 29.71
N VAL A 405 -40.56 -22.89 30.21
CA VAL A 405 -41.76 -22.27 29.64
C VAL A 405 -41.54 -20.76 29.53
N LEU A 406 -42.01 -20.14 28.45
CA LEU A 406 -42.02 -18.69 28.28
C LEU A 406 -43.07 -18.03 29.20
N PRO A 407 -43.00 -16.71 29.46
CA PRO A 407 -43.89 -16.03 30.41
C PRO A 407 -45.37 -16.06 30.01
N ASP A 408 -45.66 -16.32 28.73
CA ASP A 408 -47.01 -16.49 28.18
C ASP A 408 -47.54 -17.93 28.33
N GLY A 409 -46.79 -18.81 29.02
CA GLY A 409 -47.15 -20.21 29.24
C GLY A 409 -46.80 -21.15 28.09
N GLN A 410 -46.19 -20.67 27.00
CA GLN A 410 -45.78 -21.52 25.88
C GLN A 410 -44.47 -22.25 26.18
N PRO A 411 -44.33 -23.55 25.84
CA PRO A 411 -43.06 -24.25 26.04
C PRO A 411 -41.98 -23.65 25.14
N VAL A 412 -40.72 -23.63 25.59
CA VAL A 412 -39.59 -23.20 24.73
C VAL A 412 -39.25 -24.18 23.60
N LEU A 413 -39.98 -25.31 23.52
CA LEU A 413 -39.74 -26.40 22.58
C LEU A 413 -39.78 -25.97 21.10
N PRO A 414 -40.73 -25.12 20.63
CA PRO A 414 -40.72 -24.63 19.25
C PRO A 414 -39.44 -23.87 18.93
N ALA A 415 -39.00 -22.96 19.81
CA ALA A 415 -37.75 -22.22 19.60
C ALA A 415 -36.52 -23.15 19.55
N LEU A 416 -36.48 -24.22 20.36
CA LEU A 416 -35.43 -25.24 20.28
C LEU A 416 -35.47 -26.06 18.98
N ARG A 417 -36.67 -26.28 18.41
CA ARG A 417 -36.83 -26.93 17.09
C ARG A 417 -36.34 -26.02 15.97
N ASP A 418 -36.72 -24.75 16.01
CA ASP A 418 -36.34 -23.76 14.99
C ASP A 418 -34.82 -23.55 14.95
N LEU A 419 -34.15 -23.70 16.10
CA LEU A 419 -32.70 -23.65 16.22
C LEU A 419 -31.98 -24.96 15.84
N ASP A 420 -32.71 -26.03 15.51
CA ASP A 420 -32.18 -27.36 15.18
C ASP A 420 -31.25 -27.97 16.26
N VAL A 421 -31.50 -27.64 17.53
CA VAL A 421 -30.62 -28.10 18.63
C VAL A 421 -31.12 -29.37 19.34
N LEU A 422 -32.33 -29.84 19.02
CA LEU A 422 -32.90 -31.08 19.55
C LEU A 422 -32.23 -32.31 18.90
N ALA A 423 -31.84 -33.28 19.70
CA ALA A 423 -31.05 -34.46 19.34
C ALA A 423 -29.68 -34.17 18.70
N ASN A 424 -29.40 -32.91 18.35
CA ASN A 424 -28.16 -32.41 17.75
C ASN A 424 -27.68 -31.16 18.50
N LYS A 425 -27.28 -31.32 19.77
CA LYS A 425 -26.79 -30.18 20.55
C LYS A 425 -25.56 -29.56 19.91
N HIS A 426 -25.70 -28.34 19.42
CA HIS A 426 -24.66 -27.52 18.82
C HIS A 426 -24.93 -26.04 19.13
N VAL A 427 -23.94 -25.17 18.92
CA VAL A 427 -24.14 -23.73 19.04
C VAL A 427 -24.61 -23.18 17.69
N PRO A 428 -25.82 -22.59 17.57
CA PRO A 428 -26.31 -22.10 16.28
C PRO A 428 -25.51 -20.89 15.76
N ALA A 429 -25.40 -20.77 14.44
CA ALA A 429 -24.61 -19.72 13.78
C ALA A 429 -25.07 -18.30 14.15
N ALA A 430 -26.38 -18.08 14.30
CA ALA A 430 -26.95 -16.79 14.72
C ALA A 430 -26.39 -16.33 16.08
N TYR A 431 -26.16 -17.26 17.01
CA TYR A 431 -25.57 -16.94 18.31
C TYR A 431 -24.06 -16.72 18.23
N LEU A 432 -23.36 -17.41 17.32
CA LEU A 432 -21.92 -17.19 17.07
C LEU A 432 -21.63 -15.85 16.39
N ARG A 433 -22.64 -15.20 15.82
CA ARG A 433 -22.55 -13.86 15.18
C ARG A 433 -23.39 -12.80 15.88
N ALA A 434 -23.94 -13.11 17.05
CA ALA A 434 -24.65 -12.17 17.91
C ALA A 434 -23.70 -11.15 18.55
N SER A 435 -24.26 -10.14 19.24
CA SER A 435 -23.45 -9.13 19.93
C SER A 435 -22.51 -9.76 20.95
N GLN A 436 -21.46 -9.02 21.30
CA GLN A 436 -20.49 -9.48 22.30
C GLN A 436 -21.18 -9.90 23.61
N ASP A 437 -22.17 -9.12 24.07
CA ASP A 437 -22.88 -9.38 25.33
C ASP A 437 -23.76 -10.62 25.25
N GLN A 438 -24.47 -10.79 24.13
CA GLN A 438 -25.27 -12.00 23.87
C GLN A 438 -24.37 -13.25 23.86
N ARG A 439 -23.18 -13.17 23.25
CA ARG A 439 -22.21 -14.28 23.25
C ARG A 439 -21.62 -14.56 24.63
N ARG A 440 -21.36 -13.53 25.44
CA ARG A 440 -20.92 -13.69 26.85
C ARG A 440 -21.99 -14.37 27.69
N LEU A 441 -23.26 -13.99 27.53
CA LEU A 441 -24.39 -14.64 28.22
C LEU A 441 -24.53 -16.12 27.83
N LEU A 442 -24.41 -16.44 26.54
CA LEU A 442 -24.41 -17.82 26.07
C LEU A 442 -23.29 -18.64 26.69
N LEU A 443 -22.06 -18.10 26.69
CA LEU A 443 -20.91 -18.75 27.29
C LEU A 443 -21.13 -18.98 28.80
N ALA A 444 -21.69 -18.00 29.51
CA ALA A 444 -21.97 -18.13 30.93
C ALA A 444 -22.95 -19.28 31.23
N GLY A 445 -24.06 -19.42 30.48
CA GLY A 445 -25.00 -20.53 30.67
C GLY A 445 -24.35 -21.91 30.43
N LEU A 446 -23.49 -22.00 29.42
CA LEU A 446 -22.71 -23.22 29.14
C LEU A 446 -21.71 -23.56 30.26
N LEU A 447 -21.05 -22.55 30.82
CA LEU A 447 -20.04 -22.72 31.86
C LEU A 447 -20.64 -22.95 33.25
N ASP A 448 -21.78 -22.35 33.54
CA ASP A 448 -22.50 -22.58 34.80
C ASP A 448 -22.99 -24.03 34.88
N THR A 449 -23.33 -24.65 33.75
CA THR A 449 -23.80 -26.04 33.70
C THR A 449 -22.67 -27.06 33.54
N LEU A 450 -21.74 -26.87 32.60
CA LEU A 450 -20.68 -27.85 32.28
C LEU A 450 -19.25 -27.33 32.50
N GLY A 451 -19.10 -26.06 32.87
CA GLY A 451 -17.81 -25.43 33.12
C GLY A 451 -17.27 -25.69 34.52
N THR A 452 -15.95 -25.80 34.61
CA THR A 452 -15.20 -25.97 35.86
C THR A 452 -13.97 -25.06 35.88
N VAL A 453 -13.47 -24.73 37.07
CA VAL A 453 -12.25 -23.94 37.27
C VAL A 453 -11.14 -24.86 37.76
N THR A 454 -10.07 -24.95 36.99
CA THR A 454 -8.88 -25.72 37.36
C THR A 454 -8.16 -25.10 38.57
N HIS A 455 -7.25 -25.84 39.20
CA HIS A 455 -6.45 -25.31 40.31
C HIS A 455 -5.55 -24.15 39.89
N GLY A 456 -5.12 -24.11 38.62
CA GLY A 456 -4.34 -23.01 38.04
C GLY A 456 -5.19 -21.84 37.51
N GLY A 457 -6.46 -21.74 37.89
CA GLY A 457 -7.34 -20.62 37.50
C GLY A 457 -7.84 -20.65 36.04
N SER A 458 -7.44 -21.63 35.23
CA SER A 458 -7.99 -21.77 33.88
C SER A 458 -9.39 -22.37 33.89
N VAL A 459 -10.22 -21.94 32.94
CA VAL A 459 -11.59 -22.40 32.71
C VAL A 459 -11.57 -23.64 31.82
N GLN A 460 -12.35 -24.65 32.21
CA GLN A 460 -12.53 -25.88 31.46
C GLN A 460 -14.00 -26.13 31.15
N PHE A 461 -14.30 -26.36 29.88
CA PHE A 461 -15.60 -26.83 29.41
C PHE A 461 -15.45 -28.25 28.86
N ALA A 462 -16.32 -29.17 29.27
CA ALA A 462 -16.29 -30.54 28.79
C ALA A 462 -17.62 -30.93 28.15
N ALA A 463 -17.56 -31.46 26.93
CA ALA A 463 -18.73 -31.97 26.21
C ALA A 463 -18.46 -33.37 25.63
N THR A 464 -19.53 -34.15 25.45
CA THR A 464 -19.48 -35.45 24.77
C THR A 464 -19.76 -35.32 23.27
N SER A 465 -20.49 -34.29 22.86
CA SER A 465 -20.75 -33.96 21.46
C SER A 465 -19.57 -33.18 20.86
N ARG A 466 -19.12 -33.62 19.68
CA ARG A 466 -18.09 -32.92 18.90
C ARG A 466 -18.58 -31.57 18.37
N SER A 467 -19.80 -31.52 17.83
CA SER A 467 -20.38 -30.30 17.26
C SER A 467 -20.54 -29.21 18.31
N LEU A 468 -20.98 -29.58 19.52
CA LEU A 468 -21.05 -28.64 20.66
C LEU A 468 -19.65 -28.14 21.04
N ALA A 469 -18.66 -29.03 21.15
CA ALA A 469 -17.30 -28.63 21.50
C ALA A 469 -16.67 -27.69 20.45
N GLU A 470 -16.87 -27.96 19.16
CA GLU A 470 -16.39 -27.10 18.07
C GLU A 470 -17.11 -25.73 18.08
N GLY A 471 -18.43 -25.71 18.29
CA GLY A 471 -19.21 -24.47 18.41
C GLY A 471 -18.80 -23.63 19.63
N VAL A 472 -18.59 -24.26 20.80
CA VAL A 472 -18.11 -23.54 22.00
C VAL A 472 -16.68 -23.05 21.79
N ARG A 473 -15.83 -23.79 21.07
CA ARG A 473 -14.48 -23.34 20.74
C ARG A 473 -14.52 -22.08 19.86
N GLU A 474 -15.38 -22.05 18.85
CA GLU A 474 -15.59 -20.85 18.03
C GLU A 474 -16.13 -19.69 18.87
N LEU A 475 -17.11 -19.93 19.75
CA LEU A 475 -17.64 -18.92 20.67
C LEU A 475 -16.53 -18.30 21.52
N VAL A 476 -15.65 -19.12 22.11
CA VAL A 476 -14.51 -18.69 22.91
C VAL A 476 -13.52 -17.87 22.09
N HIS A 477 -13.20 -18.28 20.86
CA HIS A 477 -12.33 -17.50 19.97
C HIS A 477 -12.96 -16.17 19.55
N SER A 478 -14.27 -16.15 19.28
CA SER A 478 -15.01 -14.94 18.92
C SER A 478 -15.04 -13.90 20.05
N LEU A 479 -14.86 -14.34 21.30
CA LEU A 479 -14.73 -13.46 22.47
C LEU A 479 -13.27 -13.03 22.72
N GLY A 480 -12.35 -13.33 21.80
CA GLY A 480 -10.95 -12.95 21.89
C GLY A 480 -10.11 -13.82 22.82
N TYR A 481 -10.63 -14.98 23.26
CA TYR A 481 -9.89 -15.88 24.16
C TYR A 481 -9.14 -16.95 23.37
N ARG A 482 -7.91 -17.24 23.80
CA ARG A 482 -7.15 -18.41 23.29
C ARG A 482 -7.62 -19.67 23.99
N SER A 483 -7.90 -20.72 23.22
CA SER A 483 -8.33 -22.01 23.76
C SER A 483 -7.47 -23.18 23.27
N ARG A 484 -7.46 -24.26 24.04
CA ARG A 484 -6.90 -25.56 23.63
C ARG A 484 -7.99 -26.61 23.68
N LEU A 485 -8.17 -27.36 22.60
CA LEU A 485 -9.07 -28.50 22.55
C LEU A 485 -8.28 -29.80 22.79
N SER A 486 -8.76 -30.62 23.70
CA SER A 486 -8.22 -31.97 23.96
C SER A 486 -9.33 -33.02 23.82
N LEU A 487 -9.01 -34.15 23.18
CA LEU A 487 -9.92 -35.28 23.04
C LEU A 487 -9.40 -36.44 23.89
N ARG A 488 -10.18 -36.84 24.89
CA ARG A 488 -9.99 -38.11 25.58
C ARG A 488 -10.94 -39.14 24.98
N ARG A 489 -10.40 -40.06 24.20
CA ARG A 489 -11.14 -41.24 23.75
C ARG A 489 -11.39 -42.14 24.94
N SER A 490 -12.63 -42.59 25.06
CA SER A 490 -13.02 -43.55 26.08
C SER A 490 -12.81 -44.99 25.55
N GLY A 491 -12.60 -45.96 26.45
CA GLY A 491 -12.60 -47.39 26.11
C GLY A 491 -14.01 -47.93 25.75
N ARG A 492 -14.13 -49.23 25.48
CA ARG A 492 -15.43 -49.88 25.16
C ARG A 492 -16.48 -49.51 26.22
N GLY A 493 -17.51 -48.75 25.83
CA GLY A 493 -18.70 -48.46 26.64
C GLY A 493 -18.88 -47.03 27.17
N SER A 494 -17.94 -46.09 26.94
CA SER A 494 -18.14 -44.68 27.34
C SER A 494 -17.96 -43.71 26.15
N SER A 495 -18.66 -42.58 26.18
CA SER A 495 -18.61 -41.56 25.12
C SER A 495 -17.29 -40.79 25.13
N ASN A 496 -16.85 -40.36 23.94
CA ASN A 496 -15.69 -39.46 23.80
C ASN A 496 -15.90 -38.19 24.63
N ARG A 497 -14.82 -37.67 25.22
CA ARG A 497 -14.85 -36.42 25.98
C ARG A 497 -13.96 -35.37 25.33
N TYR A 498 -14.58 -34.29 24.87
CA TYR A 498 -13.93 -33.10 24.33
C TYR A 498 -13.80 -32.08 25.45
N THR A 499 -12.58 -31.67 25.78
CA THR A 499 -12.31 -30.69 26.84
C THR A 499 -11.62 -29.48 26.24
N ILE A 500 -12.29 -28.33 26.35
CA ILE A 500 -11.78 -27.02 25.97
C ILE A 500 -11.21 -26.37 27.22
N THR A 501 -9.95 -25.98 27.19
CA THR A 501 -9.30 -25.22 28.27
C THR A 501 -8.92 -23.84 27.75
N PHE A 502 -9.31 -22.79 28.45
CA PHE A 502 -8.91 -21.41 28.14
C PHE A 502 -8.68 -20.62 29.43
N SER A 503 -8.01 -19.48 29.31
CA SER A 503 -7.73 -18.59 30.44
C SER A 503 -8.24 -17.21 30.09
N THR A 504 -8.88 -16.54 31.04
CA THR A 504 -9.40 -15.19 30.89
C THR A 504 -9.42 -14.48 32.23
N ASP A 505 -9.28 -13.16 32.22
CA ASP A 505 -9.49 -12.32 33.41
C ASP A 505 -10.94 -11.80 33.49
N ASP A 506 -11.75 -12.06 32.45
CA ASP A 506 -13.14 -11.64 32.38
C ASP A 506 -14.04 -12.50 33.28
N GLU A 507 -15.14 -11.92 33.73
CA GLU A 507 -16.20 -12.64 34.43
C GLU A 507 -17.01 -13.48 33.44
N VAL A 508 -16.79 -14.80 33.45
CA VAL A 508 -17.42 -15.77 32.53
C VAL A 508 -18.39 -16.74 33.21
N PHE A 509 -18.50 -16.71 34.53
CA PHE A 509 -19.45 -17.50 35.31
C PHE A 509 -20.45 -16.58 35.99
N ARG A 510 -21.73 -16.96 36.08
CA ARG A 510 -22.69 -16.26 36.92
C ARG A 510 -22.90 -16.92 38.28
N LEU A 511 -22.64 -18.23 38.38
CA LEU A 511 -22.71 -18.92 39.66
C LEU A 511 -21.66 -18.38 40.62
N GLU A 512 -22.09 -17.96 41.81
CA GLU A 512 -21.25 -17.25 42.76
C GLU A 512 -20.02 -18.08 43.15
N GLY A 513 -20.22 -19.36 43.47
CA GLY A 513 -19.14 -20.27 43.84
C GLY A 513 -18.08 -20.44 42.74
N LYS A 514 -18.49 -20.53 41.47
CA LYS A 514 -17.56 -20.67 40.34
C LYS A 514 -16.85 -19.35 40.03
N ARG A 515 -17.58 -18.23 40.10
CA ARG A 515 -17.05 -16.88 39.91
C ARG A 515 -15.97 -16.54 40.95
N LEU A 516 -16.24 -16.82 42.22
CA LEU A 516 -15.26 -16.65 43.30
C LEU A 516 -14.05 -17.56 43.13
N ALA A 517 -14.26 -18.84 42.82
CA ALA A 517 -13.17 -19.78 42.58
C ALA A 517 -12.29 -19.34 41.40
N HIS A 518 -12.88 -18.83 40.31
CA HIS A 518 -12.13 -18.27 39.18
C HIS A 518 -11.31 -17.05 39.63
N LYS A 519 -11.97 -16.06 40.25
CA LYS A 519 -11.31 -14.83 40.71
C LYS A 519 -10.17 -15.08 41.69
N GLN A 520 -10.30 -16.04 42.61
CA GLN A 520 -9.28 -16.38 43.60
C GLN A 520 -8.08 -17.14 43.00
N ARG A 521 -8.32 -17.97 41.98
CA ARG A 521 -7.29 -18.84 41.40
C ARG A 521 -6.59 -18.22 40.18
N THR A 522 -7.20 -17.22 39.56
CA THR A 522 -6.61 -16.50 38.42
C THR A 522 -5.50 -15.59 38.91
N THR A 523 -4.25 -15.93 38.54
CA THR A 523 -3.10 -15.05 38.70
C THR A 523 -2.97 -14.20 37.43
N GLY A 524 -3.19 -12.88 37.52
CA GLY A 524 -3.34 -11.94 36.40
C GLY A 524 -2.66 -12.33 35.09
N SER A 525 -3.45 -12.49 34.03
CA SER A 525 -3.06 -13.19 32.82
C SER A 525 -2.45 -12.30 31.73
N GLY A 526 -1.33 -11.63 32.04
CA GLY A 526 -0.52 -10.94 31.03
C GLY A 526 -0.06 -11.87 29.87
N ARG A 527 -0.11 -13.19 30.07
CA ARG A 527 0.15 -14.24 29.07
C ARG A 527 -1.08 -14.66 28.24
N ALA A 528 -2.31 -14.28 28.61
CA ALA A 528 -3.52 -14.67 27.87
C ALA A 528 -3.70 -13.91 26.56
N ARG A 529 -3.19 -12.69 26.42
CA ARG A 529 -3.46 -11.84 25.25
C ARG A 529 -2.54 -12.07 24.04
N GLN A 530 -1.68 -13.08 24.09
CA GLN A 530 -0.78 -13.42 23.00
C GLN A 530 -0.76 -14.93 22.75
N ARG A 531 -0.69 -15.34 21.48
CA ARG A 531 -0.39 -16.71 21.06
C ARG A 531 1.03 -16.76 20.51
N SER A 532 1.75 -17.86 20.68
CA SER A 532 3.09 -18.01 20.10
C SER A 532 3.06 -18.91 18.88
N ILE A 533 3.93 -18.64 17.92
CA ILE A 533 4.25 -19.57 16.83
C ILE A 533 5.18 -20.63 17.43
N VAL A 534 4.81 -21.91 17.30
CA VAL A 534 5.54 -23.03 17.92
C VAL A 534 6.31 -23.88 16.90
N ASP A 535 5.88 -23.89 15.65
CA ASP A 535 6.56 -24.59 14.56
C ASP A 535 6.33 -23.85 13.23
N VAL A 536 7.33 -23.82 12.36
CA VAL A 536 7.23 -23.31 10.99
C VAL A 536 8.04 -24.23 10.09
N ARG A 537 7.34 -24.95 9.21
CA ARG A 537 7.95 -25.94 8.32
C ARG A 537 7.64 -25.67 6.86
N PRO A 538 8.59 -25.88 5.93
CA PRO A 538 8.31 -25.78 4.51
C PRO A 538 7.30 -26.87 4.11
N VAL A 539 6.40 -26.53 3.20
CA VAL A 539 5.43 -27.46 2.60
C VAL A 539 5.52 -27.37 1.08
N PRO A 540 4.99 -28.38 0.33
CA PRO A 540 4.87 -28.26 -1.12
C PRO A 540 4.17 -26.95 -1.50
N SER A 541 4.56 -26.39 -2.65
CA SER A 541 3.90 -25.20 -3.16
C SER A 541 2.41 -25.49 -3.37
N THR A 542 1.57 -24.64 -2.80
CA THR A 542 0.11 -24.70 -2.93
C THR A 542 -0.34 -23.39 -3.56
N ALA A 543 -1.46 -23.42 -4.28
CA ALA A 543 -2.13 -22.22 -4.74
C ALA A 543 -2.41 -21.27 -3.56
N VAL A 544 -1.94 -20.04 -3.66
CA VAL A 544 -2.10 -19.00 -2.63
C VAL A 544 -2.69 -17.74 -3.24
N ARG A 545 -3.39 -16.96 -2.43
CA ARG A 545 -3.98 -15.68 -2.84
C ARG A 545 -3.86 -14.66 -1.72
N CYS A 546 -3.88 -13.38 -2.07
CA CYS A 546 -3.90 -12.28 -1.12
C CYS A 546 -5.17 -11.45 -1.29
N VAL A 547 -5.65 -10.89 -0.20
CA VAL A 547 -6.71 -9.88 -0.18
C VAL A 547 -6.25 -8.64 0.55
N GLU A 548 -6.79 -7.50 0.15
CA GLU A 548 -6.63 -6.22 0.81
C GLU A 548 -7.95 -5.83 1.47
N VAL A 549 -7.85 -5.36 2.72
CA VAL A 549 -8.98 -4.89 3.52
C VAL A 549 -8.78 -3.43 3.89
N ASP A 550 -9.88 -2.69 4.04
CA ASP A 550 -9.88 -1.27 4.43
C ASP A 550 -9.70 -1.00 5.93
N SER A 551 -9.32 -2.03 6.70
CA SER A 551 -9.03 -1.93 8.13
C SER A 551 -7.87 -0.97 8.40
N ALA A 552 -8.01 -0.18 9.47
CA ALA A 552 -7.06 0.85 9.88
C ALA A 552 -5.64 0.36 10.21
N ASP A 553 -5.52 -0.84 10.75
CA ASP A 553 -4.26 -1.49 11.08
C ASP A 553 -3.77 -2.41 9.96
N HIS A 554 -4.51 -2.46 8.83
CA HIS A 554 -4.23 -3.31 7.69
C HIS A 554 -4.19 -4.82 8.05
N LEU A 555 -4.87 -5.20 9.14
CA LEU A 555 -4.98 -6.57 9.61
C LEU A 555 -6.40 -7.12 9.42
N TYR A 556 -6.47 -8.37 9.00
CA TYR A 556 -7.71 -9.17 9.03
C TYR A 556 -7.46 -10.51 9.72
N LEU A 557 -8.54 -11.15 10.15
CA LEU A 557 -8.49 -12.43 10.85
C LEU A 557 -8.44 -13.60 9.84
N ALA A 558 -7.57 -14.58 10.09
CA ALA A 558 -7.45 -15.80 9.31
C ALA A 558 -7.40 -17.05 10.23
N GLY A 559 -7.84 -18.18 9.70
CA GLY A 559 -7.90 -19.45 10.44
C GLY A 559 -9.11 -19.55 11.37
N ARG A 560 -9.42 -20.77 11.82
CA ARG A 560 -10.53 -21.06 12.76
C ARG A 560 -10.28 -20.50 14.16
N SER A 561 -9.03 -20.17 14.44
CA SER A 561 -8.59 -19.56 15.69
C SER A 561 -8.49 -18.04 15.61
N MET A 562 -8.98 -17.43 14.51
CA MET A 562 -9.10 -15.97 14.31
C MET A 562 -7.78 -15.23 14.58
N ILE A 563 -6.76 -15.56 13.79
CA ILE A 563 -5.39 -15.06 13.92
C ILE A 563 -5.25 -13.79 13.07
N PRO A 564 -4.85 -12.64 13.65
CA PRO A 564 -4.57 -11.43 12.87
C PRO A 564 -3.39 -11.61 11.90
N THR A 565 -3.58 -11.22 10.65
CA THR A 565 -2.59 -11.28 9.56
C THR A 565 -2.55 -10.01 8.73
N HIS A 566 -1.39 -9.65 8.17
CA HIS A 566 -1.14 -8.35 7.52
C HIS A 566 -1.44 -8.37 6.01
N ASN A 567 -1.94 -7.25 5.45
CA ASN A 567 -2.20 -7.04 4.02
C ASN A 567 -0.97 -6.47 3.25
N SER A 568 -0.98 -6.33 1.91
CA SER A 568 0.20 -5.88 1.13
C SER A 568 0.21 -4.37 0.81
N THR A 569 1.25 -3.61 1.19
CA THR A 569 1.39 -2.15 0.89
C THR A 569 2.85 -1.70 0.67
N LEU A 570 3.61 -2.38 -0.19
CA LEU A 570 5.06 -2.13 -0.36
C LEU A 570 5.40 -0.73 -0.93
N GLY A 571 4.64 -0.24 -1.91
CA GLY A 571 4.98 0.99 -2.66
C GLY A 571 4.86 2.29 -1.85
N LEU A 572 3.82 2.40 -1.02
CA LEU A 572 3.57 3.59 -0.21
C LEU A 572 4.62 3.78 0.90
N ASP A 573 5.17 2.68 1.43
CA ASP A 573 6.16 2.72 2.50
C ASP A 573 7.52 3.28 2.02
N PHE A 574 7.93 3.00 0.78
CA PHE A 574 9.14 3.57 0.18
C PHE A 574 9.03 5.09 0.01
N ALA A 575 7.94 5.55 -0.62
CA ALA A 575 7.70 6.98 -0.83
C ALA A 575 7.64 7.76 0.49
N ARG A 576 7.03 7.17 1.53
CA ARG A 576 6.99 7.74 2.88
C ARG A 576 8.40 7.88 3.48
N SER A 577 9.26 6.87 3.33
CA SER A 577 10.64 6.93 3.84
C SER A 577 11.44 8.01 3.13
N CYS A 578 11.37 8.07 1.80
CA CYS A 578 12.14 9.05 1.01
C CYS A 578 11.70 10.49 1.28
N SER A 579 10.41 10.81 1.15
CA SER A 579 9.96 12.20 1.21
C SER A 579 9.72 12.72 2.62
N ILE A 580 9.10 11.92 3.50
CA ILE A 580 8.70 12.41 4.82
C ILE A 580 9.85 12.31 5.82
N LYS A 581 10.59 11.19 5.83
CA LYS A 581 11.68 11.00 6.81
C LYS A 581 13.00 11.59 6.37
N HIS A 582 13.25 11.64 5.07
CA HIS A 582 14.54 12.03 4.52
C HIS A 582 14.49 13.27 3.63
N GLY A 583 13.31 13.88 3.47
CA GLY A 583 13.15 15.17 2.79
C GLY A 583 13.49 15.14 1.30
N MET A 584 13.45 13.97 0.66
CA MET A 584 13.86 13.79 -0.74
C MET A 584 12.66 13.70 -1.66
N ALA A 585 12.76 14.31 -2.82
CA ALA A 585 11.65 14.38 -3.76
C ALA A 585 11.24 12.97 -4.22
N SER A 586 9.96 12.63 -4.12
CA SER A 586 9.41 11.40 -4.71
C SER A 586 8.05 11.65 -5.34
N CYS A 587 7.70 10.87 -6.36
CA CYS A 587 6.42 10.95 -7.06
C CYS A 587 5.74 9.58 -7.06
N ILE A 588 4.44 9.55 -6.76
CA ILE A 588 3.59 8.36 -6.87
C ILE A 588 2.66 8.57 -8.06
N PHE A 589 2.79 7.71 -9.07
CA PHE A 589 1.83 7.62 -10.17
C PHE A 589 0.87 6.46 -9.88
N SER A 590 -0.40 6.77 -9.71
CA SER A 590 -1.44 5.81 -9.35
C SER A 590 -2.42 5.61 -10.49
N LEU A 591 -2.56 4.36 -10.91
CA LEU A 591 -3.49 3.96 -11.97
C LEU A 591 -4.83 3.43 -11.42
N GLU A 592 -4.91 3.13 -10.12
CA GLU A 592 -6.08 2.48 -9.50
C GLU A 592 -6.68 3.27 -8.33
N MET A 593 -5.87 4.06 -7.62
CA MET A 593 -6.28 4.77 -6.41
C MET A 593 -6.25 6.28 -6.61
N SER A 594 -7.26 6.98 -6.10
CA SER A 594 -7.30 8.45 -6.15
C SER A 594 -6.23 9.12 -5.27
N LYS A 595 -5.81 10.34 -5.64
CA LYS A 595 -4.93 11.22 -4.85
C LYS A 595 -5.40 11.34 -3.40
N SER A 596 -6.71 11.49 -3.18
CA SER A 596 -7.29 11.61 -1.84
C SER A 596 -7.16 10.33 -1.01
N GLU A 597 -7.32 9.16 -1.64
CA GLU A 597 -7.20 7.87 -0.96
C GLU A 597 -5.75 7.58 -0.56
N ILE A 598 -4.80 7.87 -1.45
CA ILE A 598 -3.37 7.74 -1.17
C ILE A 598 -2.94 8.68 -0.05
N THR A 599 -3.38 9.94 -0.11
CA THR A 599 -3.06 10.95 0.91
C THR A 599 -3.60 10.54 2.28
N MET A 600 -4.84 10.05 2.36
CA MET A 600 -5.40 9.58 3.62
C MET A 600 -4.63 8.37 4.18
N ARG A 601 -4.25 7.41 3.34
CA ARG A 601 -3.45 6.24 3.76
C ARG A 601 -2.06 6.65 4.24
N LEU A 602 -1.43 7.61 3.58
CA LEU A 602 -0.14 8.17 3.96
C LEU A 602 -0.20 8.87 5.33
N LEU A 603 -1.20 9.73 5.54
CA LEU A 603 -1.43 10.43 6.81
C LEU A 603 -1.76 9.45 7.94
N SER A 604 -2.59 8.45 7.67
CA SER A 604 -2.93 7.39 8.63
C SER A 604 -1.68 6.63 9.08
N ALA A 605 -0.83 6.26 8.13
CA ALA A 605 0.39 5.52 8.40
C ALA A 605 1.45 6.34 9.13
N GLU A 606 1.57 7.64 8.85
CA GLU A 606 2.54 8.53 9.51
C GLU A 606 2.07 8.98 10.91
N ALA A 607 0.80 9.36 11.05
CA ALA A 607 0.22 9.77 12.32
C ALA A 607 -0.12 8.58 13.25
N LYS A 608 -0.06 7.36 12.72
CA LYS A 608 -0.58 6.13 13.37
C LYS A 608 -2.04 6.29 13.81
N VAL A 609 -2.80 7.04 13.04
CA VAL A 609 -4.23 7.28 13.27
C VAL A 609 -5.02 6.36 12.35
N PRO A 610 -5.99 5.60 12.86
CA PRO A 610 -6.86 4.76 12.05
C PRO A 610 -7.51 5.49 10.87
N LEU A 611 -7.35 4.97 9.65
CA LEU A 611 -7.92 5.55 8.42
C LEU A 611 -9.43 5.80 8.51
N HIS A 612 -10.16 4.91 9.21
CA HIS A 612 -11.60 5.07 9.39
C HIS A 612 -11.95 6.31 10.22
N HIS A 613 -11.24 6.62 11.30
CA HIS A 613 -11.49 7.83 12.11
C HIS A 613 -11.37 9.10 11.26
N MET A 614 -10.43 9.11 10.33
CA MET A 614 -10.21 10.22 9.40
C MET A 614 -11.35 10.34 8.36
N ARG A 615 -11.92 9.22 7.90
CA ARG A 615 -13.02 9.20 6.93
C ARG A 615 -14.40 9.44 7.55
N SER A 616 -14.63 8.95 8.78
CA SER A 616 -15.91 9.06 9.49
C SER A 616 -16.03 10.35 10.31
N GLY A 617 -14.96 11.14 10.43
CA GLY A 617 -14.92 12.35 11.25
C GLY A 617 -14.95 12.07 12.76
N THR A 618 -14.73 10.82 13.19
CA THR A 618 -14.78 10.40 14.61
C THR A 618 -13.41 10.45 15.30
N MET A 619 -12.56 11.40 14.90
CA MET A 619 -11.22 11.55 15.47
C MET A 619 -11.29 12.07 16.90
N SER A 620 -10.64 11.37 17.83
CA SER A 620 -10.44 11.84 19.20
C SER A 620 -9.50 13.04 19.24
N ASP A 621 -9.52 13.83 20.33
CA ASP A 621 -8.60 14.97 20.49
C ASP A 621 -7.11 14.55 20.40
N ASP A 622 -6.78 13.34 20.88
CA ASP A 622 -5.43 12.76 20.77
C ASP A 622 -5.09 12.33 19.33
N ASP A 623 -6.06 11.82 18.56
CA ASP A 623 -5.90 11.55 17.14
C ASP A 623 -5.67 12.84 16.35
N TRP A 624 -6.44 13.90 16.66
CA TRP A 624 -6.25 15.23 16.09
C TRP A 624 -4.87 15.79 16.44
N ALA A 625 -4.42 15.65 17.68
CA ALA A 625 -3.10 16.10 18.11
C ALA A 625 -1.96 15.30 17.46
N ARG A 626 -2.10 13.99 17.26
CA ARG A 626 -1.13 13.17 16.52
C ARG A 626 -1.09 13.53 15.04
N MET A 627 -2.26 13.72 14.43
CA MET A 627 -2.38 14.09 13.02
C MET A 627 -1.82 15.48 12.78
N ALA A 628 -2.17 16.49 13.58
CA ALA A 628 -1.65 17.84 13.46
C ALA A 628 -0.12 17.89 13.62
N ARG A 629 0.46 17.09 14.53
CA ARG A 629 1.91 16.99 14.71
C ARG A 629 2.63 16.46 13.46
N ARG A 630 2.04 15.49 12.75
CA ARG A 630 2.64 14.88 11.55
C ARG A 630 2.23 15.55 10.24
N MET A 631 1.11 16.26 10.23
CA MET A 631 0.65 17.02 9.06
C MET A 631 1.66 18.07 8.62
N GLY A 632 2.34 18.74 9.56
CA GLY A 632 3.40 19.71 9.22
C GLY A 632 4.57 19.05 8.49
N GLU A 633 4.99 17.86 8.93
CA GLU A 633 6.07 17.09 8.31
C GLU A 633 5.64 16.56 6.93
N VAL A 634 4.40 16.06 6.80
CA VAL A 634 3.84 15.53 5.55
C VAL A 634 3.61 16.63 4.51
N ALA A 635 3.07 17.79 4.91
CA ALA A 635 2.80 18.91 4.02
C ALA A 635 4.08 19.61 3.53
N GLY A 636 5.14 19.57 4.33
CA GLY A 636 6.46 20.09 3.95
C GLY A 636 7.33 19.08 3.18
N ALA A 637 6.90 17.81 3.08
CA ALA A 637 7.65 16.78 2.39
C ALA A 637 7.52 16.96 0.86
N PRO A 638 8.61 16.81 0.09
CA PRO A 638 8.57 16.90 -1.38
C PRO A 638 7.99 15.61 -2.01
N LEU A 639 6.76 15.27 -1.64
CA LEU A 639 6.01 14.12 -2.16
C LEU A 639 4.94 14.59 -3.16
N PHE A 640 5.03 14.11 -4.39
CA PHE A 640 4.09 14.41 -5.47
C PHE A 640 3.22 13.17 -5.72
N ILE A 641 1.92 13.37 -5.95
CA ILE A 641 0.99 12.28 -6.26
C ILE A 641 0.24 12.65 -7.53
N ASP A 642 0.30 11.76 -8.52
CA ASP A 642 -0.51 11.85 -9.73
C ASP A 642 -1.46 10.64 -9.83
N ASP A 643 -2.73 10.92 -10.10
CA ASP A 643 -3.80 9.93 -10.34
C ASP A 643 -4.49 10.16 -11.69
N SER A 644 -3.87 10.97 -12.56
CA SER A 644 -4.38 11.26 -13.90
C SER A 644 -4.18 10.02 -14.79
N PRO A 645 -5.22 9.56 -15.52
CA PRO A 645 -5.15 8.32 -16.28
C PRO A 645 -4.32 8.40 -17.58
N ASN A 646 -3.63 9.52 -17.86
CA ASN A 646 -2.89 9.78 -19.10
C ASN A 646 -1.51 10.37 -18.84
#